data_AF-G7Z8T5-F1
#
_entry.id   AF-G7Z8T5-F1
#
_cell.length_a   1.000
_cell.length_b   1.000
_cell.length_c   1.000
_cell.angle_alpha   90.00
_cell.angle_beta   90.00
_cell.angle_gamma   90.00
#
_symmetry.space_group_name_H-M   'P 1'
#
loop_
_entity.id
_entity.type
_entity.pdbx_description
1 polymer ?
#
loop_
_entity_poly.entity_id
_entity_poly.type
_entity_poly.pdbx_seq_one_letter_code
_entity_poly.pdbx_strand_id
1 'polypeptide(L)'
;MTIGTRIALGFATVLLLTVGVAFVGWNSLSTYAERVDLAAHTADLDTRLKSVRLEEARFVTERDAKAAANVPGMLDALQTEAQETRAALADGEGRRLLDEVRSGIDGYRAAFTNFVTLDSEAHARTASMEMRARALREIAEKIGKQQSERYDLNMASKRDADAELRHAMDTAERANRVIERVLEVRRQQSELRRNAEEALATQIVEALDELVQTTDTVAKDLVGTNDEALAARIADDTRAYRDAVQALRGKGAAALADAGVAAGLDEAAHGVQERAVELQQNQAIVTEALREASKFAQSEVNEAVMLRGLAMRLVQGAQAAMLGQRDFLLSGTSDATAGAKAAVGAAVKEILDIAGQAGAVLVDQEGRALIAAITDAARAFDSEFAALSAAAAKQHEASAAMAQASAAVSGQVGRLVTLQREDREAGRASAGMVIAVGAAVALLLGALMAWIIDRAITHPLHAMTGAMGRLAEGDLTVEIPGGDRKDEMRHMADAMTIFKDNALEMQRMEREREEMRIQIDADRRRTMNEFANGFEQAVSGVVMSLTESAGSLGRDAQEMSSDAALTTAKSSAVATASQQATANVQTVAAAAEQLSASIAEISRQLNASSATASGAADKAVQTNSIVEGLSLAAERIGQVVGLIGEIAEQTNLLALNATIEAARAGEAGKGFAVVATEVKNLAGQTAKATEEISAQVAEMQTATSSAVAAIRTISEAVTAISGTVTDIAHEMEQQGSATREIAQNVQQAAEGTQQVMRNIAEVTTAATKTGGAADAVLNASRTLTAQADRLRGEVQGFLDKVRTA
;
A
#
# COMPACT_ATOMS: atom_id res chain seq x y z
N MET A 1 -80.54 66.28 -28.52
CA MET A 1 -79.13 65.93 -28.79
C MET A 1 -79.18 64.97 -29.95
N THR A 2 -78.60 65.33 -31.09
CA THR A 2 -78.74 64.50 -32.30
C THR A 2 -78.02 63.17 -32.11
N ILE A 3 -78.51 62.11 -32.76
CA ILE A 3 -77.90 60.77 -32.71
C ILE A 3 -76.40 60.84 -33.06
N GLY A 4 -76.02 61.70 -34.01
CA GLY A 4 -74.62 61.94 -34.40
C GLY A 4 -73.74 62.50 -33.27
N THR A 5 -74.24 63.44 -32.47
CA THR A 5 -73.49 63.96 -31.30
C THR A 5 -73.23 62.90 -30.22
N ARG A 6 -74.14 61.94 -30.06
CA ARG A 6 -73.98 60.86 -29.06
C ARG A 6 -72.96 59.81 -29.51
N ILE A 7 -72.92 59.50 -30.81
CA ILE A 7 -71.94 58.57 -31.40
C ILE A 7 -70.52 59.17 -31.37
N ALA A 8 -70.37 60.45 -31.73
CA ALA A 8 -69.07 61.11 -31.71
C ALA A 8 -68.44 61.18 -30.30
N LEU A 9 -69.26 61.42 -29.26
CA LEU A 9 -68.81 61.43 -27.87
C LEU A 9 -68.38 60.03 -27.40
N GLY A 10 -69.11 58.98 -27.81
CA GLY A 10 -68.73 57.59 -27.52
C GLY A 10 -67.40 57.20 -28.16
N PHE A 11 -67.17 57.60 -29.42
CA PHE A 11 -65.94 57.27 -30.14
C PHE A 11 -64.71 57.99 -29.56
N ALA A 12 -64.84 59.27 -29.21
CA ALA A 12 -63.75 60.04 -28.59
C ALA A 12 -63.32 59.45 -27.22
N THR A 13 -64.29 58.91 -26.46
CA THR A 13 -64.02 58.32 -25.14
C THR A 13 -63.30 56.97 -25.25
N VAL A 14 -63.67 56.14 -26.24
CA VAL A 14 -62.99 54.86 -26.52
C VAL A 14 -61.54 55.08 -26.97
N LEU A 15 -61.29 56.11 -27.77
CA LEU A 15 -59.93 56.43 -28.25
C LEU A 15 -59.01 56.83 -27.08
N LEU A 16 -59.50 57.67 -26.17
CA LEU A 16 -58.77 58.07 -24.95
C LEU A 16 -58.46 56.89 -24.03
N LEU A 17 -59.41 55.97 -23.85
CA LEU A 17 -59.20 54.74 -23.08
C LEU A 17 -58.13 53.84 -23.69
N THR A 18 -58.11 53.74 -25.03
CA THR A 18 -57.14 52.91 -25.75
C THR A 18 -55.71 53.43 -25.55
N VAL A 19 -55.51 54.76 -25.60
CA VAL A 19 -54.21 55.39 -25.34
C VAL A 19 -53.76 55.20 -23.89
N GLY A 20 -54.68 55.31 -22.93
CA GLY A 20 -54.39 55.08 -21.51
C GLY A 20 -53.91 53.65 -21.22
N VAL A 21 -54.58 52.64 -21.81
CA VAL A 21 -54.18 51.23 -21.66
C VAL A 21 -52.84 50.95 -22.33
N ALA A 22 -52.57 51.54 -23.50
CA ALA A 22 -51.29 51.39 -24.19
C ALA A 22 -50.12 51.98 -23.38
N PHE A 23 -50.31 53.15 -22.75
CA PHE A 23 -49.28 53.79 -21.92
C PHE A 23 -48.97 52.97 -20.66
N VAL A 24 -49.99 52.44 -19.99
CA VAL A 24 -49.82 51.56 -18.82
C VAL A 24 -49.13 50.26 -19.21
N GLY A 25 -49.47 49.68 -20.36
CA GLY A 25 -48.80 48.49 -20.91
C GLY A 25 -47.32 48.73 -21.21
N TRP A 26 -46.98 49.85 -21.86
CA TRP A 26 -45.61 50.22 -22.18
C TRP A 26 -44.74 50.40 -20.92
N ASN A 27 -45.21 51.17 -19.94
CA ASN A 27 -44.46 51.45 -18.71
C ASN A 27 -44.26 50.19 -17.83
N SER A 28 -45.23 49.27 -17.84
CA SER A 28 -45.12 47.98 -17.18
C SER A 28 -44.06 47.09 -17.87
N LEU A 29 -44.02 47.09 -19.21
CA LEU A 29 -43.10 46.27 -19.99
C LEU A 29 -41.64 46.76 -19.90
N SER A 30 -41.41 48.07 -19.90
CA SER A 30 -40.06 48.63 -19.76
C SER A 30 -39.44 48.33 -18.39
N THR A 31 -40.24 48.45 -17.32
CA THR A 31 -39.80 48.10 -15.95
C THR A 31 -39.52 46.60 -15.80
N TYR A 32 -40.23 45.75 -16.55
CA TYR A 32 -39.99 44.31 -16.58
C TYR A 32 -38.71 43.94 -17.35
N ALA A 33 -38.43 44.62 -18.46
CA ALA A 33 -37.24 44.38 -19.28
C ALA A 33 -35.92 44.63 -18.53
N GLU A 34 -35.82 45.74 -17.79
CA GLU A 34 -34.63 46.04 -16.95
C GLU A 34 -34.39 44.97 -15.87
N ARG A 35 -35.45 44.43 -15.27
CA ARG A 35 -35.36 43.34 -14.26
C ARG A 35 -35.00 41.97 -14.87
N VAL A 36 -35.24 41.77 -16.17
CA VAL A 36 -34.83 40.54 -16.86
C VAL A 36 -33.32 40.55 -17.09
N ASP A 37 -32.77 41.68 -17.54
CA ASP A 37 -31.36 41.86 -17.87
C ASP A 37 -30.44 41.71 -16.64
N LEU A 38 -30.82 42.33 -15.51
CA LEU A 38 -30.09 42.22 -14.26
C LEU A 38 -29.95 40.77 -13.75
N ALA A 39 -30.94 39.94 -14.05
CA ALA A 39 -30.93 38.55 -13.64
C ALA A 39 -30.46 37.57 -14.73
N ALA A 40 -30.02 38.08 -15.88
CA ALA A 40 -29.07 37.38 -16.74
C ALA A 40 -27.64 37.50 -16.16
N HIS A 41 -27.22 38.69 -15.74
CA HIS A 41 -25.92 38.92 -15.09
C HIS A 41 -25.70 38.07 -13.83
N THR A 42 -26.69 38.01 -12.93
CA THR A 42 -26.57 37.17 -11.72
C THR A 42 -26.56 35.66 -12.01
N ALA A 43 -27.15 35.23 -13.12
CA ALA A 43 -27.08 33.83 -13.56
C ALA A 43 -25.71 33.48 -14.18
N ASP A 44 -25.11 34.43 -14.92
CA ASP A 44 -23.75 34.28 -15.44
C ASP A 44 -22.72 34.25 -14.30
N LEU A 45 -22.90 35.10 -13.29
CA LEU A 45 -22.08 35.10 -12.07
C LEU A 45 -22.09 33.74 -11.34
N ASP A 46 -23.27 33.12 -11.18
CA ASP A 46 -23.41 31.79 -10.58
C ASP A 46 -22.76 30.69 -11.46
N THR A 47 -22.93 30.77 -12.78
CA THR A 47 -22.36 29.81 -13.74
C THR A 47 -20.83 29.85 -13.75
N ARG A 48 -20.25 31.05 -13.76
CA ARG A 48 -18.79 31.24 -13.69
C ARG A 48 -18.22 30.75 -12.37
N LEU A 49 -18.90 31.03 -11.24
CA LEU A 49 -18.47 30.54 -9.94
C LEU A 49 -18.45 29.01 -9.89
N LYS A 50 -19.49 28.34 -10.42
CA LYS A 50 -19.50 26.88 -10.54
C LYS A 50 -18.35 26.35 -11.40
N SER A 51 -18.03 27.05 -12.50
CA SER A 51 -16.92 26.69 -13.38
C SER A 51 -15.57 26.81 -12.66
N VAL A 52 -15.34 27.88 -11.88
CA VAL A 52 -14.14 28.04 -11.05
C VAL A 52 -14.02 26.88 -10.06
N ARG A 53 -15.11 26.53 -9.38
CA ARG A 53 -15.11 25.44 -8.39
C ARG A 53 -14.86 24.07 -9.01
N LEU A 54 -15.32 23.84 -10.24
CA LEU A 54 -15.04 22.61 -10.98
C LEU A 54 -13.54 22.49 -11.29
N GLU A 55 -12.93 23.58 -11.76
CA GLU A 55 -11.50 23.61 -12.08
C GLU A 55 -10.63 23.54 -10.80
N GLU A 56 -11.05 24.18 -9.70
CA GLU A 56 -10.43 24.00 -8.37
C GLU A 56 -10.47 22.53 -7.95
N ALA A 57 -11.65 21.89 -8.00
CA ALA A 57 -11.81 20.49 -7.61
C ALA A 57 -10.93 19.57 -8.46
N ARG A 58 -10.75 19.90 -9.74
CA ARG A 58 -9.83 19.19 -10.64
C ARG A 58 -8.38 19.34 -10.21
N PHE A 59 -7.93 20.53 -9.82
CA PHE A 59 -6.59 20.70 -9.25
C PHE A 59 -6.42 19.91 -7.93
N VAL A 60 -7.37 20.02 -7.01
CA VAL A 60 -7.30 19.33 -5.71
C VAL A 60 -7.27 17.80 -5.86
N THR A 61 -8.05 17.26 -6.80
CA THR A 61 -8.22 15.81 -6.98
C THR A 61 -7.19 15.20 -7.93
N GLU A 62 -6.98 15.84 -9.10
CA GLU A 62 -6.13 15.32 -10.18
C GLU A 62 -4.73 15.93 -10.17
N ARG A 63 -4.47 16.97 -9.36
CA ARG A 63 -3.20 17.72 -9.32
C ARG A 63 -2.80 18.26 -10.70
N ASP A 64 -3.79 18.65 -11.51
CA ASP A 64 -3.57 19.17 -12.86
C ASP A 64 -2.96 20.59 -12.80
N ALA A 65 -1.71 20.72 -13.25
CA ALA A 65 -1.00 22.00 -13.32
C ALA A 65 -1.71 23.03 -14.21
N LYS A 66 -2.46 22.59 -15.24
CA LYS A 66 -3.26 23.50 -16.08
C LYS A 66 -4.42 24.09 -15.29
N ALA A 67 -5.09 23.28 -14.46
CA ALA A 67 -6.17 23.76 -13.61
C ALA A 67 -5.66 24.80 -12.61
N ALA A 68 -4.49 24.59 -11.99
CA ALA A 68 -3.85 25.57 -11.12
C ALA A 68 -3.57 26.92 -11.82
N ALA A 69 -3.17 26.88 -13.10
CA ALA A 69 -2.92 28.07 -13.91
C ALA A 69 -4.21 28.79 -14.36
N ASN A 70 -5.29 28.03 -14.57
CA ASN A 70 -6.57 28.56 -15.07
C ASN A 70 -7.38 29.27 -13.98
N VAL A 71 -7.45 28.71 -12.76
CA VAL A 71 -8.30 29.21 -11.67
C VAL A 71 -8.11 30.71 -11.38
N PRO A 72 -6.88 31.27 -11.28
CA PRO A 72 -6.71 32.71 -11.09
C PRO A 72 -7.36 33.56 -12.18
N GLY A 73 -7.22 33.17 -13.45
CA GLY A 73 -7.83 33.87 -14.58
C GLY A 73 -9.36 33.74 -14.60
N MET A 74 -9.89 32.60 -14.16
CA MET A 74 -11.34 32.42 -14.01
C MET A 74 -11.89 33.27 -12.85
N LEU A 75 -11.13 33.43 -11.76
CA LEU A 75 -11.46 34.34 -10.65
C LEU A 75 -11.39 35.81 -11.09
N ASP A 76 -10.47 36.20 -11.99
CA ASP A 76 -10.46 37.53 -12.62
C ASP A 76 -11.73 37.78 -13.45
N ALA A 77 -12.12 36.79 -14.25
CA ALA A 77 -13.35 36.86 -15.05
C ALA A 77 -14.60 36.94 -14.17
N LEU A 78 -14.63 36.22 -13.04
CA LEU A 78 -15.70 36.28 -12.06
C LEU A 78 -15.75 37.64 -11.34
N GLN A 79 -14.60 38.21 -11.00
CA GLN A 79 -14.49 39.54 -10.40
C GLN A 79 -15.00 40.64 -11.34
N THR A 80 -14.71 40.50 -12.64
CA THR A 80 -15.20 41.41 -13.68
C THR A 80 -16.72 41.33 -13.81
N GLU A 81 -17.30 40.13 -13.89
CA GLU A 81 -18.76 39.94 -13.94
C GLU A 81 -19.45 40.49 -12.69
N ALA A 82 -18.86 40.28 -11.50
CA ALA A 82 -19.38 40.85 -10.25
C ALA A 82 -19.39 42.39 -10.28
N GLN A 83 -18.38 43.00 -10.91
CA GLN A 83 -18.30 44.46 -11.06
C GLN A 83 -19.32 44.99 -12.07
N GLU A 84 -19.54 44.31 -13.19
CA GLU A 84 -20.55 44.67 -14.19
C GLU A 84 -21.97 44.53 -13.61
N THR A 85 -22.25 43.41 -12.93
CA THR A 85 -23.51 43.18 -12.22
C THR A 85 -23.75 44.30 -11.20
N ARG A 86 -22.71 44.73 -10.47
CA ARG A 86 -22.83 45.82 -9.47
C ARG A 86 -23.14 47.17 -10.11
N ALA A 87 -22.63 47.43 -11.32
CA ALA A 87 -22.90 48.66 -12.05
C ALA A 87 -24.37 48.74 -12.53
N ALA A 88 -24.98 47.60 -12.81
CA ALA A 88 -26.38 47.48 -13.24
C ALA A 88 -27.41 47.59 -12.07
N LEU A 89 -26.95 47.55 -10.81
CA LEU A 89 -27.82 47.61 -9.62
C LEU A 89 -27.96 49.03 -9.06
N ALA A 90 -29.21 49.39 -8.71
CA ALA A 90 -29.49 50.54 -7.85
C ALA A 90 -29.00 50.31 -6.41
N ASP A 91 -28.82 51.38 -5.63
CA ASP A 91 -28.37 51.28 -4.24
C ASP A 91 -29.34 50.47 -3.37
N GLY A 92 -28.81 49.50 -2.61
CA GLY A 92 -29.62 48.58 -1.80
C GLY A 92 -28.85 47.33 -1.36
N GLU A 93 -29.59 46.33 -0.87
CA GLU A 93 -29.03 45.07 -0.35
C GLU A 93 -28.23 44.29 -1.41
N GLY A 94 -28.71 44.23 -2.67
CA GLY A 94 -28.01 43.57 -3.77
C GLY A 94 -26.62 44.17 -4.07
N ARG A 95 -26.46 45.49 -3.91
CA ARG A 95 -25.17 46.17 -4.11
C ARG A 95 -24.17 45.86 -2.98
N ARG A 96 -24.65 45.71 -1.74
CA ARG A 96 -23.84 45.30 -0.58
C ARG A 96 -23.38 43.85 -0.70
N LEU A 97 -24.29 42.95 -1.08
CA LEU A 97 -23.95 41.55 -1.35
C LEU A 97 -22.89 41.42 -2.45
N LEU A 98 -22.96 42.21 -3.53
CA LEU A 98 -21.91 42.18 -4.56
C LEU A 98 -20.56 42.71 -4.09
N ASP A 99 -20.53 43.69 -3.19
CA ASP A 99 -19.28 44.14 -2.57
C ASP A 99 -18.66 43.05 -1.68
N GLU A 100 -19.50 42.31 -0.95
CA GLU A 100 -19.10 41.14 -0.18
C GLU A 100 -18.64 39.97 -1.08
N VAL A 101 -19.33 39.69 -2.20
CA VAL A 101 -18.89 38.73 -3.23
C VAL A 101 -17.52 39.10 -3.77
N ARG A 102 -17.30 40.35 -4.15
CA ARG A 102 -16.01 40.82 -4.71
C ARG A 102 -14.87 40.68 -3.72
N SER A 103 -15.08 41.11 -2.47
CA SER A 103 -14.09 40.91 -1.41
C SER A 103 -13.85 39.41 -1.13
N GLY A 104 -14.90 38.60 -1.23
CA GLY A 104 -14.81 37.14 -1.08
C GLY A 104 -14.02 36.47 -2.20
N ILE A 105 -14.16 36.93 -3.45
CA ILE A 105 -13.39 36.45 -4.62
C ILE A 105 -11.89 36.72 -4.43
N ASP A 106 -11.53 37.92 -3.94
CA ASP A 106 -10.13 38.25 -3.65
C ASP A 106 -9.57 37.36 -2.52
N GLY A 107 -10.35 37.12 -1.45
CA GLY A 107 -10.00 36.20 -0.38
C GLY A 107 -9.85 34.75 -0.86
N TYR A 108 -10.74 34.30 -1.74
CA TYR A 108 -10.70 32.97 -2.35
C TYR A 108 -9.49 32.81 -3.26
N ARG A 109 -9.13 33.82 -4.06
CA ARG A 109 -7.89 33.83 -4.85
C ARG A 109 -6.64 33.71 -3.97
N ALA A 110 -6.58 34.48 -2.89
CA ALA A 110 -5.46 34.43 -1.96
C ALA A 110 -5.34 33.04 -1.30
N ALA A 111 -6.47 32.48 -0.86
CA ALA A 111 -6.52 31.14 -0.27
C ALA A 111 -6.10 30.05 -1.27
N PHE A 112 -6.58 30.11 -2.51
CA PHE A 112 -6.20 29.18 -3.58
C PHE A 112 -4.70 29.27 -3.90
N THR A 113 -4.15 30.48 -4.04
CA THR A 113 -2.73 30.70 -4.33
C THR A 113 -1.83 30.17 -3.20
N ASN A 114 -2.25 30.39 -1.95
CA ASN A 114 -1.57 29.83 -0.78
C ASN A 114 -1.63 28.30 -0.76
N PHE A 115 -2.79 27.71 -1.08
CA PHE A 115 -2.96 26.26 -1.19
C PHE A 115 -2.05 25.66 -2.27
N VAL A 116 -2.01 26.24 -3.49
CA VAL A 116 -1.12 25.79 -4.58
C VAL A 116 0.34 25.82 -4.15
N THR A 117 0.76 26.87 -3.44
CA THR A 117 2.14 27.01 -2.94
C THR A 117 2.49 25.92 -1.93
N LEU A 118 1.60 25.69 -0.96
CA LEU A 118 1.79 24.67 0.09
C LEU A 118 1.68 23.24 -0.45
N ASP A 119 0.81 22.99 -1.43
CA ASP A 119 0.74 21.71 -2.12
C ASP A 119 2.05 21.41 -2.87
N SER A 120 2.61 22.40 -3.57
CA SER A 120 3.92 22.25 -4.22
C SER A 120 5.05 21.99 -3.21
N GLU A 121 5.03 22.65 -2.05
CA GLU A 121 6.00 22.40 -0.97
C GLU A 121 5.86 20.97 -0.43
N ALA A 122 4.63 20.53 -0.11
CA ALA A 122 4.36 19.18 0.38
C ALA A 122 4.78 18.09 -0.62
N HIS A 123 4.60 18.33 -1.92
CA HIS A 123 5.10 17.46 -2.99
C HIS A 123 6.63 17.38 -3.01
N ALA A 124 7.32 18.52 -2.98
CA ALA A 124 8.78 18.56 -2.95
C ALA A 124 9.34 17.83 -1.72
N ARG A 125 8.67 17.98 -0.57
CA ARG A 125 8.99 17.25 0.67
C ARG A 125 8.78 15.76 0.53
N THR A 126 7.72 15.32 -0.15
CA THR A 126 7.47 13.90 -0.40
C THR A 126 8.58 13.29 -1.26
N ALA A 127 9.03 13.99 -2.31
CA ALA A 127 10.16 13.56 -3.12
C ALA A 127 11.49 13.53 -2.32
N SER A 128 11.75 14.54 -1.49
CA SER A 128 12.90 14.53 -0.57
C SER A 128 12.86 13.35 0.40
N MET A 129 11.67 13.07 0.94
CA MET A 129 11.42 11.97 1.86
C MET A 129 11.72 10.61 1.23
N GLU A 130 11.34 10.40 -0.03
CA GLU A 130 11.69 9.18 -0.77
C GLU A 130 13.21 9.00 -0.90
N MET A 131 13.96 10.08 -1.14
CA MET A 131 15.43 10.00 -1.18
C MET A 131 16.02 9.64 0.19
N ARG A 132 15.49 10.20 1.29
CA ARG A 132 15.93 9.87 2.65
C ARG A 132 15.61 8.42 3.01
N ALA A 133 14.42 7.95 2.64
CA ALA A 133 14.00 6.55 2.83
C ALA A 133 14.94 5.57 2.12
N ARG A 134 15.29 5.85 0.85
CA ARG A 134 16.24 5.03 0.09
C ARG A 134 17.62 5.01 0.72
N ALA A 135 18.16 6.17 1.11
CA ALA A 135 19.48 6.25 1.75
C ALA A 135 19.53 5.47 3.07
N LEU A 136 18.49 5.59 3.91
CA LEU A 136 18.37 4.84 5.17
C LEU A 136 18.37 3.33 4.91
N ARG A 137 17.60 2.88 3.93
CA ARG A 137 17.52 1.46 3.53
C ARG A 137 18.86 0.93 3.01
N GLU A 138 19.49 1.64 2.08
CA GLU A 138 20.75 1.20 1.46
C GLU A 138 21.86 1.02 2.51
N ILE A 139 21.96 1.93 3.47
CA ILE A 139 22.95 1.84 4.55
C ILE A 139 22.63 0.66 5.47
N ALA A 140 21.36 0.46 5.84
CA ALA A 140 20.95 -0.65 6.69
C ALA A 140 21.24 -2.01 6.02
N GLU A 141 20.94 -2.14 4.73
CA GLU A 141 21.25 -3.34 3.93
C GLU A 141 22.77 -3.57 3.82
N LYS A 142 23.55 -2.50 3.61
CA LYS A 142 25.02 -2.59 3.56
C LYS A 142 25.61 -3.08 4.89
N ILE A 143 25.12 -2.56 6.02
CA ILE A 143 25.50 -3.04 7.36
C ILE A 143 25.14 -4.53 7.49
N GLY A 144 23.91 -4.91 7.16
CA GLY A 144 23.46 -6.30 7.22
C GLY A 144 24.35 -7.26 6.43
N LYS A 145 24.72 -6.87 5.20
CA LYS A 145 25.61 -7.66 4.35
C LYS A 145 27.01 -7.81 4.94
N GLN A 146 27.64 -6.69 5.34
CA GLN A 146 29.00 -6.73 5.89
C GLN A 146 29.08 -7.52 7.20
N GLN A 147 28.08 -7.41 8.08
CA GLN A 147 28.06 -8.20 9.32
C GLN A 147 27.81 -9.70 9.05
N SER A 148 27.07 -10.05 7.98
CA SER A 148 26.92 -11.44 7.57
C SER A 148 28.24 -12.02 7.07
N GLU A 149 28.96 -11.30 6.19
CA GLU A 149 30.26 -11.73 5.67
C GLU A 149 31.29 -11.89 6.80
N ARG A 150 31.30 -10.96 7.77
CA ARG A 150 32.19 -11.02 8.93
C ARG A 150 31.89 -12.21 9.83
N TYR A 151 30.62 -12.52 10.04
CA TYR A 151 30.21 -13.73 10.77
C TYR A 151 30.70 -15.01 10.09
N ASP A 152 30.56 -15.11 8.77
CA ASP A 152 30.99 -16.28 8.01
C ASP A 152 32.51 -16.47 8.08
N LEU A 153 33.28 -15.37 7.98
CA LEU A 153 34.75 -15.38 8.14
C LEU A 153 35.18 -15.79 9.55
N ASN A 154 34.58 -15.20 10.59
CA ASN A 154 34.90 -15.54 11.97
C ASN A 154 34.54 -16.99 12.31
N MET A 155 33.43 -17.49 11.76
CA MET A 155 33.06 -18.90 11.90
C MET A 155 34.03 -19.85 11.18
N ALA A 156 34.53 -19.49 10.00
CA ALA A 156 35.56 -20.26 9.32
C ALA A 156 36.86 -20.31 10.15
N SER A 157 37.35 -19.14 10.59
CA SER A 157 38.56 -19.04 11.41
C SER A 157 38.45 -19.83 12.72
N LYS A 158 37.26 -19.81 13.37
CA LYS A 158 37.02 -20.65 14.56
C LYS A 158 37.09 -22.14 14.23
N ARG A 159 36.44 -22.58 13.14
CA ARG A 159 36.47 -24.00 12.73
C ARG A 159 37.89 -24.48 12.47
N ASP A 160 38.70 -23.64 11.84
CA ASP A 160 40.11 -23.93 11.56
C ASP A 160 40.92 -24.03 12.86
N ALA A 161 40.77 -23.06 13.78
CA ALA A 161 41.42 -23.10 15.09
C ALA A 161 41.00 -24.33 15.93
N ASP A 162 39.72 -24.70 15.91
CA ASP A 162 39.21 -25.91 16.60
C ASP A 162 39.70 -27.20 15.94
N ALA A 163 39.97 -27.20 14.63
CA ALA A 163 40.54 -28.33 13.92
C ALA A 163 42.04 -28.51 14.25
N GLU A 164 42.81 -27.42 14.22
CA GLU A 164 44.22 -27.42 14.60
C GLU A 164 44.42 -27.82 16.06
N LEU A 165 43.60 -27.28 16.98
CA LEU A 165 43.65 -27.66 18.39
C LEU A 165 43.41 -29.16 18.60
N ARG A 166 42.40 -29.73 17.91
CA ARG A 166 42.12 -31.16 17.98
C ARG A 166 43.28 -31.99 17.46
N HIS A 167 43.90 -31.56 16.36
CA HIS A 167 45.06 -32.24 15.79
C HIS A 167 46.28 -32.20 16.73
N ALA A 168 46.56 -31.06 17.37
CA ALA A 168 47.64 -30.92 18.35
C ALA A 168 47.40 -31.78 19.60
N MET A 169 46.15 -31.82 20.11
CA MET A 169 45.79 -32.67 21.25
C MET A 169 46.00 -34.17 20.96
N ASP A 170 45.58 -34.62 19.77
CA ASP A 170 45.73 -36.01 19.34
C ASP A 170 47.22 -36.39 19.14
N THR A 171 48.02 -35.45 18.64
CA THR A 171 49.48 -35.61 18.52
C THR A 171 50.16 -35.69 19.89
N ALA A 172 49.76 -34.82 20.84
CA ALA A 172 50.26 -34.85 22.22
C ALA A 172 49.90 -36.17 22.92
N GLU A 173 48.68 -36.68 22.70
CA GLU A 173 48.24 -37.97 23.25
C GLU A 173 49.05 -39.13 22.65
N ARG A 174 49.35 -39.11 21.35
CA ARG A 174 50.27 -40.07 20.73
C ARG A 174 51.68 -39.98 21.33
N ALA A 175 52.22 -38.79 21.56
CA ALA A 175 53.53 -38.63 22.22
C ALA A 175 53.55 -39.21 23.64
N ASN A 176 52.47 -39.01 24.42
CA ASN A 176 52.31 -39.65 25.72
C ASN A 176 52.30 -41.19 25.62
N ARG A 177 51.56 -41.75 24.65
CA ARG A 177 51.55 -43.20 24.39
C ARG A 177 52.95 -43.74 24.06
N VAL A 178 53.77 -42.97 23.34
CA VAL A 178 55.17 -43.34 23.07
C VAL A 178 55.96 -43.46 24.39
N ILE A 179 55.84 -42.48 25.29
CA ILE A 179 56.52 -42.50 26.59
C ILE A 179 56.08 -43.72 27.42
N GLU A 180 54.77 -43.94 27.54
CA GLU A 180 54.19 -45.06 28.29
C GLU A 180 54.69 -46.41 27.76
N ARG A 181 54.65 -46.60 26.43
CA ARG A 181 55.04 -47.86 25.80
C ARG A 181 56.55 -48.11 25.89
N VAL A 182 57.39 -47.06 25.82
CA VAL A 182 58.84 -47.20 26.06
C VAL A 182 59.11 -47.64 27.50
N LEU A 183 58.42 -47.07 28.49
CA LEU A 183 58.57 -47.48 29.89
C LEU A 183 58.16 -48.94 30.11
N GLU A 184 57.09 -49.39 29.47
CA GLU A 184 56.65 -50.77 29.51
C GLU A 184 57.68 -51.72 28.87
N VAL A 185 58.20 -51.36 27.69
CA VAL A 185 59.24 -52.13 27.01
C VAL A 185 60.52 -52.20 27.86
N ARG A 186 60.92 -51.11 28.54
CA ARG A 186 62.05 -51.12 29.47
C ARG A 186 61.83 -52.06 30.65
N ARG A 187 60.61 -52.10 31.20
CA ARG A 187 60.25 -53.03 32.27
C ARG A 187 60.39 -54.48 31.79
N GLN A 188 59.83 -54.80 30.62
CA GLN A 188 59.94 -56.12 30.02
C GLN A 188 61.40 -56.49 29.70
N GLN A 189 62.21 -55.55 29.22
CA GLN A 189 63.64 -55.77 29.01
C GLN A 189 64.38 -56.10 30.31
N SER A 190 64.06 -55.41 31.41
CA SER A 190 64.63 -55.73 32.72
C SER A 190 64.23 -57.14 33.19
N GLU A 191 63.03 -57.61 32.86
CA GLU A 191 62.57 -58.98 33.16
C GLU A 191 63.27 -60.02 32.27
N LEU A 192 63.42 -59.72 30.98
CA LEU A 192 64.17 -60.54 30.02
C LEU A 192 65.61 -60.75 30.49
N ARG A 193 66.26 -59.73 31.07
CA ARG A 193 67.60 -59.85 31.66
C ARG A 193 67.66 -60.79 32.86
N ARG A 194 66.61 -60.82 33.69
CA ARG A 194 66.57 -61.63 34.91
C ARG A 194 66.29 -63.11 34.62
N ASN A 195 65.39 -63.38 33.68
CA ASN A 195 64.83 -64.72 33.47
C ASN A 195 65.30 -65.37 32.15
N ALA A 196 65.85 -64.60 31.20
CA ALA A 196 66.34 -65.04 29.90
C ALA A 196 65.31 -65.84 29.05
N GLU A 197 64.02 -65.52 29.18
CA GLU A 197 62.94 -66.19 28.44
C GLU A 197 62.79 -65.66 26.99
N GLU A 198 62.86 -66.56 26.01
CA GLU A 198 62.79 -66.20 24.59
C GLU A 198 61.39 -65.72 24.14
N ALA A 199 60.33 -66.14 24.84
CA ALA A 199 58.98 -65.64 24.63
C ALA A 199 58.86 -64.14 24.94
N LEU A 200 59.52 -63.66 26.01
CA LEU A 200 59.55 -62.25 26.39
C LEU A 200 60.25 -61.39 25.33
N ALA A 201 61.35 -61.90 24.75
CA ALA A 201 62.04 -61.22 23.65
C ALA A 201 61.14 -61.03 22.41
N THR A 202 60.26 -62.00 22.13
CA THR A 202 59.29 -61.89 21.03
C THR A 202 58.23 -60.83 21.34
N GLN A 203 57.68 -60.81 22.56
CA GLN A 203 56.71 -59.80 22.99
C GLN A 203 57.27 -58.38 22.96
N ILE A 204 58.54 -58.20 23.36
CA ILE A 204 59.20 -56.89 23.31
C ILE A 204 59.34 -56.39 21.86
N VAL A 205 59.70 -57.27 20.92
CA VAL A 205 59.81 -56.89 19.51
C VAL A 205 58.44 -56.50 18.95
N GLU A 206 57.39 -57.25 19.27
CA GLU A 206 56.02 -56.92 18.85
C GLU A 206 55.57 -55.56 19.40
N ALA A 207 55.82 -55.30 20.69
CA ALA A 207 55.55 -54.00 21.31
C ALA A 207 56.37 -52.85 20.69
N LEU A 208 57.60 -53.13 20.28
CA LEU A 208 58.45 -52.17 19.58
C LEU A 208 58.00 -51.93 18.13
N ASP A 209 57.49 -52.93 17.42
CA ASP A 209 56.92 -52.74 16.08
C ASP A 209 55.65 -51.87 16.14
N GLU A 210 54.80 -52.04 17.16
CA GLU A 210 53.66 -51.14 17.42
C GLU A 210 54.13 -49.71 17.77
N LEU A 211 55.20 -49.59 18.54
CA LEU A 211 55.81 -48.30 18.87
C LEU A 211 56.39 -47.61 17.64
N VAL A 212 57.01 -48.37 16.72
CA VAL A 212 57.47 -47.85 15.42
C VAL A 212 56.29 -47.30 14.62
N GLN A 213 55.16 -48.01 14.54
CA GLN A 213 53.97 -47.48 13.85
C GLN A 213 53.44 -46.19 14.48
N THR A 214 53.43 -46.12 15.81
CA THR A 214 52.99 -44.92 16.54
C THR A 214 53.90 -43.73 16.26
N THR A 215 55.22 -43.94 16.36
CA THR A 215 56.23 -42.89 16.11
C THR A 215 56.29 -42.45 14.65
N ASP A 216 56.08 -43.37 13.69
CA ASP A 216 55.92 -43.03 12.27
C ASP A 216 54.66 -42.19 12.00
N THR A 217 53.57 -42.45 12.72
CA THR A 217 52.33 -41.65 12.61
C THR A 217 52.56 -40.25 13.15
N VAL A 218 53.17 -40.13 14.33
CA VAL A 218 53.56 -38.83 14.92
C VAL A 218 54.49 -38.06 13.98
N ALA A 219 55.47 -38.72 13.36
CA ALA A 219 56.36 -38.08 12.39
C ALA A 219 55.62 -37.56 11.16
N LYS A 220 54.59 -38.29 10.67
CA LYS A 220 53.75 -37.83 9.55
C LYS A 220 52.86 -36.65 9.92
N ASP A 221 52.27 -36.67 11.11
CA ASP A 221 51.39 -35.60 11.60
C ASP A 221 52.15 -34.28 11.80
N LEU A 222 53.46 -34.36 12.07
CA LEU A 222 54.31 -33.21 12.36
C LEU A 222 55.12 -32.71 11.15
N VAL A 223 54.89 -33.23 9.95
CA VAL A 223 55.55 -32.75 8.73
C VAL A 223 55.21 -31.27 8.49
N GLY A 224 56.23 -30.44 8.25
CA GLY A 224 56.10 -28.99 8.06
C GLY A 224 56.01 -28.19 9.35
N THR A 225 56.08 -28.85 10.52
CA THR A 225 56.12 -28.18 11.83
C THR A 225 57.55 -28.02 12.35
N ASN A 226 57.74 -27.22 13.40
CA ASN A 226 59.04 -27.07 14.06
C ASN A 226 59.54 -28.38 14.70
N ASP A 227 58.65 -29.35 14.97
CA ASP A 227 58.98 -30.63 15.60
C ASP A 227 59.22 -31.76 14.58
N GLU A 228 59.14 -31.49 13.27
CA GLU A 228 59.33 -32.51 12.21
C GLU A 228 60.64 -33.29 12.38
N ALA A 229 61.74 -32.58 12.61
CA ALA A 229 63.06 -33.18 12.78
C ALA A 229 63.18 -34.00 14.08
N LEU A 230 62.51 -33.57 15.15
CA LEU A 230 62.48 -34.29 16.43
C LEU A 230 61.66 -35.57 16.31
N ALA A 231 60.48 -35.50 15.69
CA ALA A 231 59.60 -36.65 15.46
C ALA A 231 60.24 -37.70 14.55
N ALA A 232 60.92 -37.27 13.47
CA ALA A 232 61.66 -38.17 12.60
C ALA A 232 62.79 -38.90 13.35
N ARG A 233 63.52 -38.19 14.23
CA ARG A 233 64.57 -38.80 15.07
C ARG A 233 63.98 -39.83 16.03
N ILE A 234 62.88 -39.52 16.71
CA ILE A 234 62.20 -40.47 17.60
C ILE A 234 61.84 -41.76 16.84
N ALA A 235 61.30 -41.65 15.62
CA ALA A 235 60.97 -42.81 14.80
C ALA A 235 62.23 -43.62 14.41
N ASP A 236 63.31 -42.94 14.01
CA ASP A 236 64.59 -43.59 13.68
C ASP A 236 65.21 -44.31 14.88
N ASP A 237 65.23 -43.67 16.06
CA ASP A 237 65.73 -44.26 17.30
C ASP A 237 64.89 -45.46 17.72
N THR A 238 63.57 -45.38 17.55
CA THR A 238 62.65 -46.48 17.86
C THR A 238 62.91 -47.68 16.95
N ARG A 239 63.16 -47.46 15.64
CA ARG A 239 63.55 -48.53 14.71
C ARG A 239 64.91 -49.13 15.08
N ALA A 240 65.89 -48.29 15.42
CA ALA A 240 67.20 -48.75 15.87
C ALA A 240 67.10 -49.59 17.16
N TYR A 241 66.24 -49.17 18.10
CA TYR A 241 65.98 -49.90 19.34
C TYR A 241 65.31 -51.26 19.07
N ARG A 242 64.31 -51.31 18.19
CA ARG A 242 63.67 -52.54 17.71
C ARG A 242 64.67 -53.49 17.07
N ASP A 243 65.51 -52.98 16.16
CA ASP A 243 66.52 -53.76 15.45
C ASP A 243 67.58 -54.32 16.42
N ALA A 244 67.98 -53.53 17.43
CA ALA A 244 68.91 -53.97 18.47
C ALA A 244 68.34 -55.12 19.32
N VAL A 245 67.06 -55.08 19.69
CA VAL A 245 66.39 -56.20 20.39
C VAL A 245 66.24 -57.42 19.48
N GLN A 246 65.83 -57.22 18.23
CA GLN A 246 65.66 -58.30 17.25
C GLN A 246 66.98 -59.06 17.02
N ALA A 247 68.10 -58.34 16.97
CA ALA A 247 69.44 -58.92 16.80
C ALA A 247 69.89 -59.80 17.99
N LEU A 248 69.18 -59.77 19.12
CA LEU A 248 69.46 -60.62 20.29
C LEU A 248 68.65 -61.93 20.29
N ARG A 249 67.66 -62.07 19.41
CA ARG A 249 66.91 -63.33 19.26
C ARG A 249 67.84 -64.49 18.90
N GLY A 250 67.66 -65.63 19.56
CA GLY A 250 68.45 -66.84 19.33
C GLY A 250 69.90 -66.82 19.82
N LYS A 251 70.38 -65.74 20.47
CA LYS A 251 71.78 -65.65 20.96
C LYS A 251 72.04 -66.29 22.35
N GLY A 252 71.01 -66.84 23.00
CA GLY A 252 71.10 -67.55 24.28
C GLY A 252 71.32 -66.64 25.50
N ALA A 253 71.12 -67.18 26.71
CA ALA A 253 71.12 -66.42 27.98
C ALA A 253 72.41 -65.64 28.28
N ALA A 254 73.57 -66.12 27.80
CA ALA A 254 74.86 -65.45 28.00
C ALA A 254 74.99 -64.13 27.23
N ALA A 255 74.43 -64.04 26.03
CA ALA A 255 74.43 -62.80 25.24
C ALA A 255 73.44 -61.77 25.78
N LEU A 256 72.34 -62.23 26.41
CA LEU A 256 71.34 -61.40 27.07
C LEU A 256 71.84 -60.84 28.42
N ALA A 257 72.80 -61.52 29.06
CA ALA A 257 73.45 -61.09 30.30
C ALA A 257 74.70 -60.23 30.08
N ASP A 258 75.10 -59.96 28.83
CA ASP A 258 76.26 -59.12 28.53
C ASP A 258 76.00 -57.66 28.93
N ALA A 259 76.89 -57.11 29.75
CA ALA A 259 76.75 -55.77 30.30
C ALA A 259 76.83 -54.66 29.22
N GLY A 260 77.56 -54.90 28.13
CA GLY A 260 77.68 -53.94 27.01
C GLY A 260 76.41 -53.91 26.16
N VAL A 261 75.85 -55.07 25.83
CA VAL A 261 74.55 -55.20 25.16
C VAL A 261 73.44 -54.57 25.99
N ALA A 262 73.45 -54.83 27.30
CA ALA A 262 72.53 -54.23 28.26
C ALA A 262 72.61 -52.69 28.22
N ALA A 263 73.81 -52.13 28.37
CA ALA A 263 74.02 -50.69 28.34
C ALA A 263 73.51 -50.07 27.03
N GLY A 264 73.77 -50.70 25.88
CA GLY A 264 73.32 -50.21 24.57
C GLY A 264 71.79 -50.21 24.41
N LEU A 265 71.08 -51.23 24.92
CA LEU A 265 69.62 -51.26 24.90
C LEU A 265 68.99 -50.22 25.83
N ASP A 266 69.56 -50.04 27.03
CA ASP A 266 69.09 -48.99 27.96
C ASP A 266 69.32 -47.59 27.37
N GLU A 267 70.46 -47.38 26.71
CA GLU A 267 70.77 -46.11 26.02
C GLU A 267 69.80 -45.83 24.87
N ALA A 268 69.50 -46.83 24.04
CA ALA A 268 68.52 -46.70 22.96
C ALA A 268 67.12 -46.39 23.50
N ALA A 269 66.67 -47.10 24.53
CA ALA A 269 65.38 -46.85 25.17
C ALA A 269 65.30 -45.46 25.80
N HIS A 270 66.39 -45.04 26.47
CA HIS A 270 66.47 -43.73 27.10
C HIS A 270 66.45 -42.60 26.06
N GLY A 271 67.13 -42.76 24.92
CA GLY A 271 67.12 -41.80 23.83
C GLY A 271 65.72 -41.59 23.22
N VAL A 272 64.95 -42.67 23.01
CA VAL A 272 63.55 -42.58 22.57
C VAL A 272 62.71 -41.87 23.64
N GLN A 273 62.85 -42.25 24.91
CA GLN A 273 62.10 -41.67 26.02
C GLN A 273 62.37 -40.16 26.19
N GLU A 274 63.64 -39.75 26.21
CA GLU A 274 64.05 -38.36 26.42
C GLU A 274 63.48 -37.46 25.32
N ARG A 275 63.62 -37.87 24.05
CA ARG A 275 63.08 -37.13 22.91
C ARG A 275 61.55 -37.13 22.88
N ALA A 276 60.91 -38.22 23.26
CA ALA A 276 59.45 -38.27 23.37
C ALA A 276 58.92 -37.32 24.46
N VAL A 277 59.64 -37.17 25.59
CA VAL A 277 59.33 -36.18 26.63
C VAL A 277 59.53 -34.75 26.11
N GLU A 278 60.60 -34.48 25.37
CA GLU A 278 60.81 -33.18 24.72
C GLU A 278 59.66 -32.85 23.76
N LEU A 279 59.26 -33.81 22.92
CA LEU A 279 58.14 -33.65 22.01
C LEU A 279 56.83 -33.39 22.77
N GLN A 280 56.57 -34.13 23.85
CA GLN A 280 55.39 -33.91 24.69
C GLN A 280 55.35 -32.48 25.26
N GLN A 281 56.48 -31.96 25.72
CA GLN A 281 56.59 -30.59 26.22
C GLN A 281 56.31 -29.56 25.12
N ASN A 282 56.88 -29.75 23.92
CA ASN A 282 56.62 -28.88 22.77
C ASN A 282 55.13 -28.89 22.38
N GLN A 283 54.53 -30.07 22.31
CA GLN A 283 53.11 -30.22 21.97
C GLN A 283 52.17 -29.66 23.04
N ALA A 284 52.55 -29.70 24.32
CA ALA A 284 51.79 -29.05 25.39
C ALA A 284 51.76 -27.52 25.22
N ILE A 285 52.89 -26.91 24.84
CA ILE A 285 52.97 -25.47 24.55
C ILE A 285 52.11 -25.10 23.35
N VAL A 286 52.20 -25.88 22.26
CA VAL A 286 51.39 -25.67 21.04
C VAL A 286 49.89 -25.81 21.34
N THR A 287 49.50 -26.83 22.10
CA THR A 287 48.10 -27.07 22.48
C THR A 287 47.53 -25.90 23.29
N GLU A 288 48.30 -25.34 24.23
CA GLU A 288 47.83 -24.20 25.03
C GLU A 288 47.72 -22.92 24.17
N ALA A 289 48.67 -22.68 23.27
CA ALA A 289 48.59 -21.56 22.33
C ALA A 289 47.36 -21.66 21.41
N LEU A 290 47.10 -22.84 20.85
CA LEU A 290 45.93 -23.10 20.00
C LEU A 290 44.61 -23.03 20.78
N ARG A 291 44.61 -23.45 22.05
CA ARG A 291 43.44 -23.32 22.93
C ARG A 291 43.09 -21.85 23.15
N GLU A 292 44.10 -21.00 23.37
CA GLU A 292 43.87 -19.57 23.53
C GLU A 292 43.43 -18.91 22.21
N ALA A 293 43.98 -19.34 21.06
CA ALA A 293 43.54 -18.91 19.74
C ALA A 293 42.07 -19.30 19.46
N SER A 294 41.66 -20.53 19.80
CA SER A 294 40.26 -20.99 19.68
C SER A 294 39.31 -20.17 20.57
N LYS A 295 39.69 -19.89 21.83
CA LYS A 295 38.89 -19.00 22.71
C LYS A 295 38.76 -17.59 22.13
N PHE A 296 39.84 -17.04 21.59
CA PHE A 296 39.82 -15.74 20.93
C PHE A 296 38.88 -15.74 19.71
N ALA A 297 38.99 -16.74 18.84
CA ALA A 297 38.09 -16.91 17.69
C ALA A 297 36.63 -17.09 18.11
N GLN A 298 36.36 -17.78 19.23
CA GLN A 298 35.02 -17.88 19.80
C GLN A 298 34.48 -16.53 20.28
N SER A 299 35.32 -15.68 20.87
CA SER A 299 34.94 -14.32 21.27
C SER A 299 34.57 -13.48 20.04
N GLU A 300 35.38 -13.55 18.98
CA GLU A 300 35.14 -12.89 17.70
C GLU A 300 33.81 -13.34 17.04
N VAL A 301 33.48 -14.63 17.12
CA VAL A 301 32.18 -15.15 16.66
C VAL A 301 31.03 -14.60 17.49
N ASN A 302 31.17 -14.55 18.82
CA ASN A 302 30.11 -14.03 19.71
C ASN A 302 29.81 -12.55 19.42
N GLU A 303 30.86 -11.75 19.20
CA GLU A 303 30.72 -10.35 18.79
C GLU A 303 30.02 -10.24 17.44
N ALA A 304 30.43 -11.04 16.44
CA ALA A 304 29.82 -11.05 15.12
C ALA A 304 28.33 -11.45 15.15
N VAL A 305 27.94 -12.41 16.00
CA VAL A 305 26.52 -12.79 16.20
C VAL A 305 25.71 -11.62 16.75
N MET A 306 26.24 -10.94 17.78
CA MET A 306 25.58 -9.78 18.36
C MET A 306 25.39 -8.67 17.32
N LEU A 307 26.45 -8.33 16.58
CA LEU A 307 26.40 -7.28 15.56
C LEU A 307 25.49 -7.64 14.38
N ARG A 308 25.45 -8.91 13.96
CA ARG A 308 24.49 -9.40 12.97
C ARG A 308 23.05 -9.26 13.46
N GLY A 309 22.79 -9.58 14.73
CA GLY A 309 21.48 -9.39 15.37
C GLY A 309 21.04 -7.92 15.36
N LEU A 310 21.95 -7.01 15.74
CA LEU A 310 21.70 -5.56 15.70
C LEU A 310 21.47 -5.07 14.25
N ALA A 311 22.24 -5.57 13.28
CA ALA A 311 22.08 -5.23 11.87
C ALA A 311 20.71 -5.64 11.31
N MET A 312 20.22 -6.84 11.64
CA MET A 312 18.87 -7.26 11.23
C MET A 312 17.79 -6.35 11.81
N ARG A 313 17.93 -5.92 13.06
CA ARG A 313 16.99 -4.99 13.68
C ARG A 313 17.07 -3.58 13.07
N LEU A 314 18.25 -3.11 12.63
CA LEU A 314 18.36 -1.86 11.87
C LEU A 314 17.56 -1.92 10.56
N VAL A 315 17.65 -3.03 9.83
CA VAL A 315 16.89 -3.24 8.59
C VAL A 315 15.39 -3.24 8.87
N GLN A 316 14.94 -3.93 9.93
CA GLN A 316 13.54 -3.94 10.36
C GLN A 316 13.05 -2.55 10.77
N GLY A 317 13.84 -1.81 11.55
CA GLY A 317 13.52 -0.44 11.94
C GLY A 317 13.40 0.49 10.73
N ALA A 318 14.32 0.39 9.76
CA ALA A 318 14.24 1.17 8.52
C ALA A 318 12.97 0.85 7.73
N GLN A 319 12.59 -0.43 7.63
CA GLN A 319 11.33 -0.85 7.01
C GLN A 319 10.10 -0.31 7.74
N ALA A 320 10.07 -0.37 9.08
CA ALA A 320 8.99 0.17 9.89
C ALA A 320 8.85 1.69 9.70
N ALA A 321 9.95 2.43 9.65
CA ALA A 321 9.95 3.87 9.39
C ALA A 321 9.37 4.20 8.00
N MET A 322 9.75 3.43 6.96
CA MET A 322 9.22 3.59 5.60
C MET A 322 7.72 3.24 5.52
N LEU A 323 7.27 2.20 6.22
CA LEU A 323 5.86 1.84 6.29
C LEU A 323 5.04 2.93 6.98
N GLY A 324 5.50 3.43 8.12
CA GLY A 324 4.85 4.53 8.82
C GLY A 324 4.79 5.81 7.98
N GLN A 325 5.84 6.12 7.21
CA GLN A 325 5.83 7.22 6.25
C GLN A 325 4.77 7.03 5.17
N ARG A 326 4.67 5.82 4.60
CA ARG A 326 3.67 5.51 3.58
C ARG A 326 2.26 5.62 4.15
N ASP A 327 2.03 5.10 5.34
CA ASP A 327 0.73 5.18 6.02
C ASP A 327 0.37 6.64 6.30
N PHE A 328 1.33 7.48 6.69
CA PHE A 328 1.11 8.92 6.85
C PHE A 328 0.64 9.58 5.55
N LEU A 329 1.25 9.24 4.40
CA LEU A 329 0.87 9.78 3.09
C LEU A 329 -0.51 9.29 2.62
N LEU A 330 -0.95 8.11 3.05
CA LEU A 330 -2.25 7.53 2.71
C LEU A 330 -3.37 7.94 3.67
N SER A 331 -3.02 8.46 4.85
CA SER A 331 -3.96 8.81 5.91
C SER A 331 -4.73 10.09 5.58
N GLY A 332 -6.04 9.97 5.33
CA GLY A 332 -6.94 11.11 5.10
C GLY A 332 -7.61 11.69 6.36
N THR A 333 -7.35 11.14 7.55
CA THR A 333 -7.98 11.56 8.82
C THR A 333 -6.94 11.90 9.89
N SER A 334 -7.28 12.82 10.80
CA SER A 334 -6.39 13.32 11.87
C SER A 334 -5.84 12.21 12.77
N ASP A 335 -6.67 11.23 13.12
CA ASP A 335 -6.30 10.15 14.04
C ASP A 335 -5.35 9.14 13.40
N ALA A 336 -5.58 8.81 12.11
CA ALA A 336 -4.69 7.94 11.34
C ALA A 336 -3.32 8.61 11.14
N THR A 337 -3.29 9.93 10.88
CA THR A 337 -2.03 10.68 10.77
C THR A 337 -1.25 10.74 12.08
N ALA A 338 -1.91 10.81 13.24
CA ALA A 338 -1.25 10.81 14.55
C ALA A 338 -0.59 9.46 14.85
N GLY A 339 -1.30 8.35 14.56
CA GLY A 339 -0.77 6.99 14.70
C GLY A 339 0.45 6.75 13.79
N ALA A 340 0.35 7.13 12.51
CA ALA A 340 1.46 7.01 11.57
C ALA A 340 2.69 7.83 12.00
N LYS A 341 2.49 9.07 12.48
CA LYS A 341 3.57 9.92 13.01
C LYS A 341 4.27 9.29 14.21
N ALA A 342 3.50 8.72 15.14
CA ALA A 342 4.06 8.03 16.31
C ALA A 342 4.85 6.77 15.90
N ALA A 343 4.35 6.00 14.93
CA ALA A 343 5.02 4.82 14.41
C ALA A 343 6.38 5.15 13.77
N VAL A 344 6.44 6.21 12.95
CA VAL A 344 7.70 6.68 12.37
C VAL A 344 8.69 7.11 13.46
N GLY A 345 8.26 7.92 14.43
CA GLY A 345 9.12 8.36 15.52
C GLY A 345 9.66 7.20 16.37
N ALA A 346 8.83 6.18 16.63
CA ALA A 346 9.24 4.97 17.35
C ALA A 346 10.29 4.18 16.57
N ALA A 347 10.09 4.00 15.26
CA ALA A 347 11.02 3.28 14.39
C ALA A 347 12.37 4.01 14.27
N VAL A 348 12.37 5.34 14.07
CA VAL A 348 13.60 6.15 14.07
C VAL A 348 14.34 6.03 15.40
N LYS A 349 13.62 6.14 16.52
CA LYS A 349 14.22 6.02 17.84
C LYS A 349 14.88 4.64 18.02
N GLU A 350 14.20 3.56 17.62
CA GLU A 350 14.77 2.22 17.69
C GLU A 350 16.03 2.10 16.83
N ILE A 351 16.05 2.65 15.62
CA ILE A 351 17.25 2.67 14.76
C ILE A 351 18.41 3.38 15.47
N LEU A 352 18.16 4.55 16.07
CA LEU A 352 19.19 5.31 16.78
C LEU A 352 19.72 4.58 18.03
N ASP A 353 18.83 3.95 18.79
CA ASP A 353 19.20 3.16 19.97
C ASP A 353 20.06 1.95 19.56
N ILE A 354 19.69 1.23 18.49
CA ILE A 354 20.46 0.11 17.95
C ILE A 354 21.80 0.58 17.39
N ALA A 355 21.84 1.70 16.67
CA ALA A 355 23.08 2.27 16.15
C ALA A 355 24.03 2.65 17.30
N GLY A 356 23.51 3.19 18.40
CA GLY A 356 24.28 3.45 19.62
C GLY A 356 24.85 2.18 20.25
N GLN A 357 24.04 1.11 20.35
CA GLN A 357 24.48 -0.19 20.86
C GLN A 357 25.57 -0.81 19.97
N ALA A 358 25.38 -0.81 18.65
CA ALA A 358 26.34 -1.34 17.70
C ALA A 358 27.65 -0.54 17.71
N GLY A 359 27.57 0.80 17.80
CA GLY A 359 28.74 1.67 17.86
C GLY A 359 29.60 1.49 19.12
N ALA A 360 29.02 1.04 20.22
CA ALA A 360 29.76 0.74 21.46
C ALA A 360 30.58 -0.56 21.38
N VAL A 361 30.15 -1.49 20.52
CA VAL A 361 30.79 -2.80 20.33
C VAL A 361 31.80 -2.75 19.18
N LEU A 362 31.50 -2.01 18.11
CA LEU A 362 32.34 -1.96 16.91
C LEU A 362 33.71 -1.30 17.15
N VAL A 363 34.76 -2.07 16.88
CA VAL A 363 36.15 -1.62 17.04
C VAL A 363 36.75 -1.14 15.72
N ASP A 364 36.29 -1.67 14.58
CA ASP A 364 36.85 -1.40 13.26
C ASP A 364 36.37 -0.06 12.65
N GLN A 365 37.25 0.58 11.87
CA GLN A 365 37.01 1.90 11.29
C GLN A 365 35.85 1.90 10.29
N GLU A 366 35.69 0.83 9.51
CA GLU A 366 34.66 0.73 8.48
C GLU A 366 33.26 0.57 9.07
N GLY A 367 33.12 -0.32 10.06
CA GLY A 367 31.88 -0.51 10.82
C GLY A 367 31.47 0.75 11.57
N ARG A 368 32.42 1.47 12.19
CA ARG A 368 32.14 2.78 12.80
C ARG A 368 31.64 3.81 11.79
N ALA A 369 32.23 3.84 10.60
CA ALA A 369 31.78 4.73 9.53
C ALA A 369 30.35 4.39 9.07
N LEU A 370 30.00 3.10 8.97
CA LEU A 370 28.64 2.68 8.65
C LEU A 370 27.63 3.01 9.75
N ILE A 371 27.99 2.83 11.02
CA ILE A 371 27.12 3.22 12.14
C ILE A 371 26.92 4.74 12.19
N ALA A 372 27.95 5.53 11.91
CA ALA A 372 27.79 6.98 11.75
C ALA A 372 26.85 7.30 10.59
N ALA A 373 27.03 6.64 9.44
CA ALA A 373 26.19 6.84 8.26
C ALA A 373 24.70 6.50 8.52
N ILE A 374 24.40 5.38 9.20
CA ILE A 374 23.00 5.03 9.51
C ILE A 374 22.39 5.98 10.53
N THR A 375 23.18 6.47 11.49
CA THR A 375 22.75 7.47 12.47
C THR A 375 22.39 8.78 11.78
N ASP A 376 23.23 9.25 10.87
CA ASP A 376 23.00 10.48 10.11
C ASP A 376 21.81 10.31 9.15
N ALA A 377 21.69 9.16 8.50
CA ALA A 377 20.54 8.84 7.64
C ALA A 377 19.23 8.79 8.42
N ALA A 378 19.21 8.18 9.62
CA ALA A 378 18.03 8.13 10.49
C ALA A 378 17.61 9.52 10.97
N ARG A 379 18.56 10.38 11.36
CA ARG A 379 18.29 11.78 11.72
C ARG A 379 17.79 12.62 10.55
N ALA A 380 18.39 12.43 9.37
CA ALA A 380 17.96 13.13 8.16
C ALA A 380 16.55 12.69 7.74
N PHE A 381 16.25 11.40 7.86
CA PHE A 381 14.91 10.84 7.65
C PHE A 381 13.89 11.45 8.62
N ASP A 382 14.19 11.47 9.92
CA ASP A 382 13.31 12.02 10.95
C ASP A 382 13.05 13.52 10.75
N SER A 383 14.10 14.28 10.46
CA SER A 383 14.00 15.71 10.20
C SER A 383 13.17 16.01 8.94
N GLU A 384 13.34 15.24 7.86
CA GLU A 384 12.55 15.41 6.64
C GLU A 384 11.09 14.98 6.87
N PHE A 385 10.86 13.91 7.63
CA PHE A 385 9.52 13.46 7.99
C PHE A 385 8.78 14.51 8.84
N ALA A 386 9.46 15.14 9.80
CA ALA A 386 8.90 16.23 10.59
C ALA A 386 8.53 17.43 9.70
N ALA A 387 9.38 17.79 8.73
CA ALA A 387 9.12 18.85 7.78
C ALA A 387 7.94 18.52 6.84
N LEU A 388 7.87 17.29 6.33
CA LEU A 388 6.76 16.79 5.53
C LEU A 388 5.45 16.80 6.34
N SER A 389 5.48 16.34 7.59
CA SER A 389 4.33 16.36 8.49
C SER A 389 3.80 17.78 8.72
N ALA A 390 4.70 18.75 8.92
CA ALA A 390 4.33 20.15 9.07
C ALA A 390 3.79 20.76 7.76
N ALA A 391 4.38 20.44 6.61
CA ALA A 391 3.90 20.89 5.30
C ALA A 391 2.50 20.34 4.99
N ALA A 392 2.26 19.06 5.25
CA ALA A 392 0.95 18.42 5.08
C ALA A 392 -0.12 19.05 6.00
N ALA A 393 0.23 19.38 7.25
CA ALA A 393 -0.70 20.06 8.17
C ALA A 393 -1.09 21.46 7.65
N LYS A 394 -0.11 22.25 7.20
CA LYS A 394 -0.35 23.57 6.59
C LYS A 394 -1.18 23.45 5.31
N GLN A 395 -0.90 22.45 4.47
CA GLN A 395 -1.66 22.18 3.26
C GLN A 395 -3.12 21.87 3.58
N HIS A 396 -3.39 21.03 4.58
CA HIS A 396 -4.74 20.71 5.01
C HIS A 396 -5.48 21.96 5.55
N GLU A 397 -4.81 22.78 6.37
CA GLU A 397 -5.35 24.05 6.85
C GLU A 397 -5.68 25.01 5.69
N ALA A 398 -4.77 25.13 4.71
CA ALA A 398 -4.98 25.95 3.53
C ALA A 398 -6.14 25.44 2.66
N SER A 399 -6.28 24.11 2.52
CA SER A 399 -7.42 23.49 1.83
C SER A 399 -8.74 23.82 2.53
N ALA A 400 -8.78 23.77 3.87
CA ALA A 400 -9.97 24.11 4.65
C ALA A 400 -10.32 25.60 4.54
N ALA A 401 -9.31 26.48 4.62
CA ALA A 401 -9.49 27.93 4.43
C ALA A 401 -9.99 28.27 3.01
N MET A 402 -9.44 27.60 1.99
CA MET A 402 -9.89 27.72 0.61
C MET A 402 -11.35 27.27 0.44
N ALA A 403 -11.70 26.10 0.98
CA ALA A 403 -13.08 25.59 0.96
C ALA A 403 -14.06 26.55 1.66
N GLN A 404 -13.65 27.14 2.78
CA GLN A 404 -14.44 28.15 3.49
C GLN A 404 -14.63 29.43 2.66
N ALA A 405 -13.57 29.93 2.02
CA ALA A 405 -13.64 31.11 1.16
C ALA A 405 -14.55 30.87 -0.06
N SER A 406 -14.39 29.72 -0.73
CA SER A 406 -15.23 29.28 -1.84
C SER A 406 -16.71 29.13 -1.45
N ALA A 407 -16.98 28.55 -0.27
CA ALA A 407 -18.32 28.42 0.27
C ALA A 407 -18.95 29.78 0.64
N ALA A 408 -18.17 30.72 1.18
CA ALA A 408 -18.64 32.07 1.48
C ALA A 408 -19.07 32.81 0.21
N VAL A 409 -18.26 32.78 -0.86
CA VAL A 409 -18.61 33.36 -2.16
C VAL A 409 -19.86 32.68 -2.74
N SER A 410 -19.93 31.35 -2.68
CA SER A 410 -21.12 30.59 -3.14
C SER A 410 -22.39 30.95 -2.37
N GLY A 411 -22.30 31.13 -1.05
CA GLY A 411 -23.43 31.54 -0.22
C GLY A 411 -23.90 32.96 -0.53
N GLN A 412 -22.97 33.88 -0.74
CA GLN A 412 -23.25 35.27 -1.13
C GLN A 412 -23.93 35.37 -2.50
N VAL A 413 -23.39 34.67 -3.52
CA VAL A 413 -23.99 34.59 -4.86
C VAL A 413 -25.36 33.91 -4.80
N GLY A 414 -25.51 32.85 -4.01
CA GLY A 414 -26.80 32.20 -3.77
C GLY A 414 -27.86 33.15 -3.18
N ARG A 415 -27.49 33.96 -2.18
CA ARG A 415 -28.36 34.99 -1.61
C ARG A 415 -28.73 36.07 -2.62
N LEU A 416 -27.79 36.46 -3.49
CA LEU A 416 -28.05 37.41 -4.56
C LEU A 416 -29.05 36.85 -5.58
N VAL A 417 -28.90 35.59 -5.97
CA VAL A 417 -29.84 34.90 -6.87
C VAL A 417 -31.23 34.79 -6.24
N THR A 418 -31.35 34.48 -4.94
CA THR A 418 -32.66 34.45 -4.26
C THR A 418 -33.31 35.83 -4.19
N LEU A 419 -32.55 36.87 -3.86
CA LEU A 419 -33.05 38.25 -3.80
C LEU A 419 -33.56 38.73 -5.17
N GLN A 420 -32.88 38.35 -6.26
CA GLN A 420 -33.33 38.63 -7.62
C GLN A 420 -34.57 37.83 -8.03
N ARG A 421 -34.71 36.57 -7.57
CA ARG A 421 -35.91 35.76 -7.81
C ARG A 421 -37.14 36.37 -7.12
N GLU A 422 -36.99 36.78 -5.87
CA GLU A 422 -38.06 37.46 -5.11
C GLU A 422 -38.47 38.78 -5.78
N ASP A 423 -37.51 39.60 -6.25
CA ASP A 423 -37.82 40.86 -6.93
C ASP A 423 -38.46 40.65 -8.31
N ARG A 424 -38.15 39.54 -9.01
CA ARG A 424 -38.85 39.12 -10.24
C ARG A 424 -40.29 38.70 -9.96
N GLU A 425 -40.54 37.94 -8.89
CA GLU A 425 -41.90 37.50 -8.52
C GLU A 425 -42.78 38.67 -8.08
N ALA A 426 -42.24 39.59 -7.28
CA ALA A 426 -42.91 40.84 -6.90
C ALA A 426 -43.19 41.73 -8.12
N GLY A 427 -42.25 41.81 -9.08
CA GLY A 427 -42.42 42.52 -10.35
C GLY A 427 -43.52 41.91 -11.23
N ARG A 428 -43.58 40.58 -11.35
CA ARG A 428 -44.65 39.89 -12.09
C ARG A 428 -46.03 40.09 -11.45
N ALA A 429 -46.12 40.00 -10.11
CA ALA A 429 -47.36 40.19 -9.39
C ALA A 429 -47.90 41.62 -9.54
N SER A 430 -47.02 42.63 -9.44
CA SER A 430 -47.40 44.04 -9.63
C SER A 430 -47.79 44.36 -11.08
N ALA A 431 -47.03 43.87 -12.07
CA ALA A 431 -47.38 44.01 -13.49
C ALA A 431 -48.74 43.34 -13.81
N GLY A 432 -48.98 42.13 -13.29
CA GLY A 432 -50.25 41.42 -13.45
C GLY A 432 -51.44 42.15 -12.82
N MET A 433 -51.26 42.72 -11.63
CA MET A 433 -52.30 43.50 -10.94
C MET A 433 -52.64 44.80 -11.68
N VAL A 434 -51.64 45.52 -12.18
CA VAL A 434 -51.84 46.75 -12.97
C VAL A 434 -52.58 46.46 -14.28
N ILE A 435 -52.22 45.37 -14.98
CA ILE A 435 -52.92 44.92 -16.20
C ILE A 435 -54.35 44.49 -15.89
N ALA A 436 -54.58 43.72 -14.82
CA ALA A 436 -55.91 43.24 -14.43
C ALA A 436 -56.85 44.39 -14.02
N VAL A 437 -56.36 45.36 -13.25
CA VAL A 437 -57.14 46.56 -12.87
C VAL A 437 -57.45 47.41 -14.12
N GLY A 438 -56.48 47.61 -15.01
CA GLY A 438 -56.69 48.30 -16.28
C GLY A 438 -57.76 47.65 -17.15
N ALA A 439 -57.73 46.31 -17.26
CA ALA A 439 -58.73 45.54 -18.00
C ALA A 439 -60.12 45.59 -17.35
N ALA A 440 -60.22 45.51 -16.02
CA ALA A 440 -61.49 45.59 -15.29
C ALA A 440 -62.16 46.97 -15.45
N VAL A 441 -61.39 48.06 -15.39
CA VAL A 441 -61.89 49.43 -15.62
C VAL A 441 -62.39 49.59 -17.05
N ALA A 442 -61.65 49.06 -18.04
CA ALA A 442 -62.07 49.09 -19.44
C ALA A 442 -63.39 48.33 -19.67
N LEU A 443 -63.55 47.15 -19.05
CA LEU A 443 -64.77 46.34 -19.14
C LEU A 443 -65.99 47.02 -18.49
N LEU A 444 -65.82 47.63 -17.32
CA LEU A 444 -66.90 48.35 -16.62
C LEU A 444 -67.39 49.56 -17.42
N LEU A 445 -66.46 50.33 -18.00
CA LEU A 445 -66.81 51.49 -18.83
C LEU A 445 -67.47 51.06 -20.15
N GLY A 446 -67.02 49.96 -20.74
CA GLY A 446 -67.65 49.36 -21.92
C GLY A 446 -69.09 48.90 -21.66
N ALA A 447 -69.33 48.21 -20.54
CA ALA A 447 -70.66 47.74 -20.15
C ALA A 447 -71.64 48.90 -19.84
N LEU A 448 -71.16 49.95 -19.16
CA LEU A 448 -71.95 51.15 -18.86
C LEU A 448 -72.38 51.88 -20.15
N MET A 449 -71.48 51.97 -21.14
CA MET A 449 -71.77 52.57 -22.44
C MET A 449 -72.77 51.74 -23.25
N ALA A 450 -72.65 50.42 -23.26
CA ALA A 450 -73.60 49.54 -23.94
C ALA A 450 -75.03 49.69 -23.40
N TRP A 451 -75.18 49.83 -22.07
CA TRP A 451 -76.47 50.03 -21.41
C TRP A 451 -77.14 51.38 -21.75
N ILE A 452 -76.35 52.46 -21.88
CA ILE A 452 -76.86 53.78 -22.26
C ILE A 452 -77.36 53.80 -23.71
N ILE A 453 -76.66 53.11 -24.61
CA ILE A 453 -77.02 53.02 -26.03
C ILE A 453 -78.34 52.25 -26.20
N ASP A 454 -78.50 51.14 -25.45
CA ASP A 454 -79.68 50.27 -25.57
C ASP A 454 -81.00 50.97 -25.23
N ARG A 455 -81.05 51.69 -24.12
CA ARG A 455 -82.28 52.35 -23.64
C ARG A 455 -82.61 53.64 -24.41
N ALA A 456 -81.61 54.27 -25.02
CA ALA A 456 -81.76 55.55 -25.71
C ALA A 456 -82.12 55.41 -27.20
N ILE A 457 -81.82 54.26 -27.82
CA ILE A 457 -81.94 54.06 -29.28
C ILE A 457 -82.72 52.78 -29.63
N THR A 458 -82.46 51.65 -28.97
CA THR A 458 -82.93 50.33 -29.42
C THR A 458 -84.42 50.08 -29.13
N HIS A 459 -84.94 50.51 -27.98
CA HIS A 459 -86.34 50.26 -27.58
C HIS A 459 -87.38 51.07 -28.40
N PRO A 460 -87.14 52.35 -28.77
CA PRO A 460 -88.01 53.10 -29.68
C PRO A 460 -88.01 52.59 -31.13
N LEU A 461 -86.89 52.01 -31.59
CA LEU A 461 -86.78 51.41 -32.93
C LEU A 461 -87.67 50.17 -33.09
N HIS A 462 -87.76 49.31 -32.06
CA HIS A 462 -88.60 48.11 -32.09
C HIS A 462 -90.11 48.41 -32.28
N ALA A 463 -90.59 49.53 -31.71
CA ALA A 463 -91.97 49.97 -31.86
C ALA A 463 -92.29 50.51 -33.27
N MET A 464 -91.32 51.13 -33.95
CA MET A 464 -91.47 51.58 -35.34
C MET A 464 -91.38 50.42 -36.35
N THR A 465 -90.54 49.41 -36.10
CA THR A 465 -90.46 48.22 -36.95
C THR A 465 -91.74 47.36 -36.94
N GLY A 466 -92.49 47.35 -35.84
CA GLY A 466 -93.79 46.66 -35.77
C GLY A 466 -94.88 47.29 -36.66
N ALA A 467 -94.88 48.62 -36.79
CA ALA A 467 -95.78 49.33 -37.70
C ALA A 467 -95.34 49.22 -39.18
N MET A 468 -94.03 49.15 -39.43
CA MET A 468 -93.46 48.97 -40.78
C MET A 468 -93.69 47.57 -41.35
N GLY A 469 -93.68 46.52 -40.52
CA GLY A 469 -93.96 45.14 -40.94
C GLY A 469 -95.39 44.98 -41.49
N ARG A 470 -96.38 45.61 -40.86
CA ARG A 470 -97.76 45.61 -41.33
C ARG A 470 -97.96 46.39 -42.64
N LEU A 471 -97.19 47.46 -42.85
CA LEU A 471 -97.20 48.22 -44.10
C LEU A 471 -96.55 47.45 -45.26
N ALA A 472 -95.56 46.60 -44.97
CA ALA A 472 -94.87 45.74 -45.95
C ALA A 472 -95.71 44.50 -46.38
N GLU A 473 -96.68 44.07 -45.57
CA GLU A 473 -97.62 42.99 -45.89
C GLU A 473 -98.82 43.45 -46.76
N GLY A 474 -98.85 44.73 -47.17
CA GLY A 474 -99.85 45.29 -48.08
C GLY A 474 -101.04 45.96 -47.40
N ASP A 475 -101.05 46.07 -46.07
CA ASP A 475 -102.09 46.76 -45.31
C ASP A 475 -101.81 48.28 -45.26
N LEU A 476 -102.38 49.02 -46.22
CA LEU A 476 -102.25 50.48 -46.35
C LEU A 476 -103.17 51.27 -45.39
N THR A 477 -103.76 50.62 -44.38
CA THR A 477 -104.68 51.25 -43.41
C THR A 477 -104.08 51.46 -42.02
N VAL A 478 -102.78 51.16 -41.84
CA VAL A 478 -102.07 51.27 -40.56
C VAL A 478 -101.83 52.73 -40.10
N GLU A 479 -102.16 53.02 -38.84
CA GLU A 479 -101.78 54.27 -38.15
C GLU A 479 -100.32 54.20 -37.64
N ILE A 480 -99.54 55.24 -37.93
CA ILE A 480 -98.11 55.30 -37.65
C ILE A 480 -97.88 55.93 -36.26
N PRO A 481 -97.28 55.21 -35.29
CA PRO A 481 -97.08 55.74 -33.93
C PRO A 481 -95.96 56.80 -33.87
N GLY A 482 -96.20 57.92 -33.17
CA GLY A 482 -95.14 58.87 -32.77
C GLY A 482 -95.26 60.33 -33.24
N GLY A 483 -96.43 60.79 -33.70
CA GLY A 483 -96.63 62.14 -34.27
C GLY A 483 -96.26 63.35 -33.38
N ASP A 484 -96.16 63.18 -32.06
CA ASP A 484 -95.91 64.27 -31.09
C ASP A 484 -94.46 64.36 -30.56
N ARG A 485 -93.51 63.59 -31.13
CA ARG A 485 -92.10 63.58 -30.67
C ARG A 485 -91.30 64.79 -31.20
N LYS A 486 -90.25 65.21 -30.48
CA LYS A 486 -89.40 66.37 -30.86
C LYS A 486 -87.97 66.01 -31.29
N ASP A 487 -87.70 64.72 -31.52
CA ASP A 487 -86.40 64.16 -31.93
C ASP A 487 -86.45 63.66 -33.39
N GLU A 488 -85.33 63.14 -33.91
CA GLU A 488 -85.21 62.68 -35.30
C GLU A 488 -86.19 61.55 -35.67
N MET A 489 -86.86 60.92 -34.69
CA MET A 489 -87.92 59.92 -34.90
C MET A 489 -89.24 60.54 -35.41
N ARG A 490 -89.50 61.84 -35.20
CA ARG A 490 -90.64 62.54 -35.84
C ARG A 490 -90.50 62.56 -37.36
N HIS A 491 -89.26 62.69 -37.85
CA HIS A 491 -88.98 62.60 -39.29
C HIS A 491 -89.17 61.17 -39.85
N MET A 492 -89.08 60.13 -39.01
CA MET A 492 -89.38 58.75 -39.41
C MET A 492 -90.89 58.44 -39.46
N ALA A 493 -91.68 59.05 -38.57
CA ALA A 493 -93.15 59.00 -38.63
C ALA A 493 -93.69 59.75 -39.88
N ASP A 494 -93.14 60.92 -40.18
CA ASP A 494 -93.43 61.67 -41.41
C ASP A 494 -92.95 60.91 -42.67
N ALA A 495 -91.80 60.21 -42.59
CA ALA A 495 -91.27 59.42 -43.69
C ALA A 495 -92.08 58.14 -43.99
N MET A 496 -92.73 57.53 -42.99
CA MET A 496 -93.65 56.39 -43.21
C MET A 496 -94.96 56.82 -43.89
N THR A 497 -95.42 58.05 -43.67
CA THR A 497 -96.51 58.66 -44.46
C THR A 497 -96.06 58.92 -45.90
N ILE A 498 -94.79 59.29 -46.10
CA ILE A 498 -94.16 59.46 -47.42
C ILE A 498 -93.82 58.10 -48.09
N PHE A 499 -93.65 57.00 -47.34
CA PHE A 499 -93.36 55.65 -47.87
C PHE A 499 -94.61 55.00 -48.48
N LYS A 500 -95.79 55.32 -47.94
CA LYS A 500 -97.09 55.07 -48.59
C LYS A 500 -97.16 55.72 -49.98
N ASP A 501 -96.52 56.88 -50.16
CA ASP A 501 -96.50 57.63 -51.42
C ASP A 501 -95.28 57.29 -52.33
N ASN A 502 -94.15 56.84 -51.76
CA ASN A 502 -92.90 56.50 -52.48
C ASN A 502 -92.79 55.03 -52.92
N ALA A 503 -93.77 54.17 -52.64
CA ALA A 503 -93.93 52.87 -53.32
C ALA A 503 -94.10 53.04 -54.86
N LEU A 504 -94.37 54.26 -55.32
CA LEU A 504 -94.37 54.66 -56.73
C LEU A 504 -92.97 55.01 -57.29
N GLU A 505 -91.99 55.36 -56.46
CA GLU A 505 -90.69 55.83 -56.94
C GLU A 505 -89.63 54.73 -56.79
N MET A 506 -89.80 53.71 -57.65
CA MET A 506 -88.92 52.59 -57.98
C MET A 506 -87.53 53.04 -58.53
N GLN A 507 -87.07 54.22 -58.12
CA GLN A 507 -85.99 54.99 -58.72
C GLN A 507 -84.93 55.41 -57.69
N ARG A 508 -84.76 54.66 -56.61
CA ARG A 508 -83.71 54.89 -55.60
C ARG A 508 -82.74 53.70 -55.44
N MET A 509 -82.73 52.77 -56.40
CA MET A 509 -81.85 51.59 -56.37
C MET A 509 -80.42 51.81 -56.90
N GLU A 510 -80.05 53.00 -57.38
CA GLU A 510 -78.69 53.22 -57.94
C GLU A 510 -77.66 53.77 -56.93
N ARG A 511 -78.05 54.52 -55.89
CA ARG A 511 -77.10 55.13 -54.95
C ARG A 511 -76.65 54.21 -53.80
N GLU A 512 -77.39 53.17 -53.47
CA GLU A 512 -76.98 52.18 -52.46
C GLU A 512 -75.86 51.23 -52.97
N ARG A 513 -75.58 51.18 -54.28
CA ARG A 513 -74.57 50.30 -54.85
C ARG A 513 -73.13 50.81 -54.70
N GLU A 514 -72.93 52.10 -54.47
CA GLU A 514 -71.60 52.73 -54.47
C GLU A 514 -71.04 52.91 -53.05
N GLU A 515 -71.87 53.28 -52.07
CA GLU A 515 -71.48 53.31 -50.65
C GLU A 515 -71.28 51.90 -50.08
N MET A 516 -72.07 50.92 -50.54
CA MET A 516 -71.92 49.52 -50.15
C MET A 516 -70.64 48.90 -50.74
N ARG A 517 -70.17 49.34 -51.93
CA ARG A 517 -68.88 48.91 -52.48
C ARG A 517 -67.68 49.46 -51.70
N ILE A 518 -67.71 50.73 -51.30
CA ILE A 518 -66.62 51.34 -50.51
C ILE A 518 -66.57 50.75 -49.10
N GLN A 519 -67.72 50.50 -48.46
CA GLN A 519 -67.77 49.82 -47.17
C GLN A 519 -67.36 48.35 -47.29
N ILE A 520 -67.83 47.61 -48.30
CA ILE A 520 -67.40 46.22 -48.52
C ILE A 520 -65.89 46.13 -48.79
N ASP A 521 -65.29 47.02 -49.57
CA ASP A 521 -63.85 47.00 -49.83
C ASP A 521 -63.01 47.44 -48.60
N ALA A 522 -63.48 48.42 -47.82
CA ALA A 522 -62.82 48.84 -46.59
C ALA A 522 -62.91 47.77 -45.48
N ASP A 523 -64.07 47.14 -45.33
CA ASP A 523 -64.29 46.07 -44.36
C ASP A 523 -63.53 44.80 -44.78
N ARG A 524 -63.50 44.48 -46.09
CA ARG A 524 -62.67 43.39 -46.63
C ARG A 524 -61.18 43.62 -46.39
N ARG A 525 -60.66 44.84 -46.58
CA ARG A 525 -59.26 45.19 -46.26
C ARG A 525 -58.97 45.11 -44.77
N ARG A 526 -59.90 45.56 -43.93
CA ARG A 526 -59.77 45.47 -42.46
C ARG A 526 -59.75 44.02 -42.00
N THR A 527 -60.74 43.22 -42.39
CA THR A 527 -60.82 41.80 -42.06
C THR A 527 -59.62 41.04 -42.61
N MET A 528 -59.16 41.34 -43.83
CA MET A 528 -57.95 40.72 -44.39
C MET A 528 -56.69 41.09 -43.58
N ASN A 529 -56.54 42.34 -43.15
CA ASN A 529 -55.41 42.76 -42.30
C ASN A 529 -55.49 42.15 -40.88
N GLU A 530 -56.69 42.03 -40.31
CA GLU A 530 -56.91 41.36 -39.01
C GLU A 530 -56.57 39.86 -39.13
N PHE A 531 -57.00 39.17 -40.19
CA PHE A 531 -56.59 37.79 -40.47
C PHE A 531 -55.09 37.66 -40.74
N ALA A 532 -54.49 38.59 -41.50
CA ALA A 532 -53.06 38.60 -41.78
C ALA A 532 -52.23 38.78 -40.50
N ASN A 533 -52.62 39.69 -39.60
CA ASN A 533 -51.96 39.90 -38.32
C ASN A 533 -52.13 38.71 -37.37
N GLY A 534 -53.34 38.12 -37.31
CA GLY A 534 -53.57 36.90 -36.52
C GLY A 534 -52.78 35.70 -37.04
N PHE A 535 -52.69 35.55 -38.37
CA PHE A 535 -51.86 34.54 -39.03
C PHE A 535 -50.37 34.78 -38.78
N GLU A 536 -49.89 36.02 -38.89
CA GLU A 536 -48.51 36.42 -38.59
C GLU A 536 -48.13 36.06 -37.15
N GLN A 537 -48.97 36.42 -36.18
CA GLN A 537 -48.70 36.16 -34.77
C GLN A 537 -48.69 34.66 -34.45
N ALA A 538 -49.64 33.90 -34.99
CA ALA A 538 -49.70 32.44 -34.80
C ALA A 538 -48.49 31.73 -35.43
N VAL A 539 -48.13 32.07 -36.67
CA VAL A 539 -47.01 31.44 -37.37
C VAL A 539 -45.66 31.88 -36.80
N SER A 540 -45.49 33.17 -36.47
CA SER A 540 -44.28 33.68 -35.81
C SER A 540 -44.05 33.01 -34.45
N GLY A 541 -45.11 32.80 -33.66
CA GLY A 541 -45.03 32.06 -32.39
C GLY A 541 -44.57 30.61 -32.57
N VAL A 542 -45.10 29.90 -33.57
CA VAL A 542 -44.68 28.51 -33.88
C VAL A 542 -43.23 28.47 -34.37
N VAL A 543 -42.82 29.41 -35.24
CA VAL A 543 -41.44 29.49 -35.77
C VAL A 543 -40.44 29.84 -34.66
N MET A 544 -40.79 30.73 -33.74
CA MET A 544 -39.96 31.04 -32.57
C MET A 544 -39.79 29.82 -31.67
N SER A 545 -40.89 29.15 -31.32
CA SER A 545 -40.84 27.93 -30.50
C SER A 545 -40.03 26.82 -31.16
N LEU A 546 -40.15 26.66 -32.49
CA LEU A 546 -39.37 25.69 -33.26
C LEU A 546 -37.86 26.04 -33.25
N THR A 547 -37.52 27.32 -33.39
CA THR A 547 -36.12 27.80 -33.37
C THR A 547 -35.48 27.61 -32.00
N GLU A 548 -36.22 27.93 -30.92
CA GLU A 548 -35.78 27.69 -29.54
C GLU A 548 -35.58 26.19 -29.27
N SER A 549 -36.54 25.34 -29.68
CA SER A 549 -36.46 23.89 -29.53
C SER A 549 -35.29 23.30 -30.31
N ALA A 550 -35.09 23.74 -31.55
CA ALA A 550 -33.93 23.34 -32.36
C ALA A 550 -32.62 23.79 -31.72
N GLY A 551 -32.56 25.02 -31.20
CA GLY A 551 -31.39 25.54 -30.49
C GLY A 551 -31.07 24.74 -29.21
N SER A 552 -32.09 24.32 -28.46
CA SER A 552 -31.89 23.42 -27.31
C SER A 552 -31.36 22.05 -27.74
N LEU A 553 -31.98 21.41 -28.73
CA LEU A 553 -31.50 20.13 -29.28
C LEU A 553 -30.05 20.22 -29.77
N GLY A 554 -29.65 21.36 -30.34
CA GLY A 554 -28.28 21.59 -30.77
C GLY A 554 -27.29 21.64 -29.60
N ARG A 555 -27.65 22.30 -28.50
CA ARG A 555 -26.84 22.33 -27.28
C ARG A 555 -26.75 20.95 -26.63
N ASP A 556 -27.87 20.26 -26.46
CA ASP A 556 -27.94 18.93 -25.84
C ASP A 556 -27.13 17.91 -26.66
N ALA A 557 -27.18 18.00 -28.00
CA ALA A 557 -26.35 17.18 -28.87
C ALA A 557 -24.86 17.50 -28.76
N GLN A 558 -24.48 18.78 -28.64
CA GLN A 558 -23.08 19.18 -28.46
C GLN A 558 -22.51 18.67 -27.12
N GLU A 559 -23.31 18.74 -26.05
CA GLU A 559 -22.97 18.18 -24.73
C GLU A 559 -22.85 16.66 -24.80
N MET A 560 -23.81 15.98 -25.41
CA MET A 560 -23.77 14.52 -25.60
C MET A 560 -22.55 14.06 -26.43
N SER A 561 -22.13 14.82 -27.43
CA SER A 561 -20.91 14.56 -28.21
C SER A 561 -19.64 14.71 -27.35
N SER A 562 -19.60 15.75 -26.50
CA SER A 562 -18.51 15.95 -25.53
C SER A 562 -18.43 14.83 -24.49
N ASP A 563 -19.57 14.41 -23.93
CA ASP A 563 -19.65 13.31 -22.95
C ASP A 563 -19.25 11.97 -23.56
N ALA A 564 -19.62 11.71 -24.80
CA ALA A 564 -19.19 10.54 -25.56
C ALA A 564 -17.66 10.53 -25.78
N ALA A 565 -17.07 11.67 -26.12
CA ALA A 565 -15.62 11.81 -26.27
C ALA A 565 -14.89 11.60 -24.93
N LEU A 566 -15.41 12.17 -23.84
CA LEU A 566 -14.88 11.97 -22.49
C LEU A 566 -14.96 10.50 -22.06
N THR A 567 -16.10 9.84 -22.30
CA THR A 567 -16.32 8.42 -22.00
C THR A 567 -15.33 7.54 -22.77
N THR A 568 -15.06 7.87 -24.04
CA THR A 568 -14.06 7.18 -24.87
C THR A 568 -12.64 7.32 -24.28
N ALA A 569 -12.26 8.55 -23.90
CA ALA A 569 -10.95 8.81 -23.29
C ALA A 569 -10.77 8.07 -21.94
N LYS A 570 -11.79 8.11 -21.06
CA LYS A 570 -11.78 7.40 -19.78
C LYS A 570 -11.76 5.89 -19.98
N SER A 571 -12.50 5.36 -20.96
CA SER A 571 -12.47 3.94 -21.31
C SER A 571 -11.07 3.48 -21.76
N SER A 572 -10.37 4.29 -22.56
CA SER A 572 -8.98 4.01 -22.95
C SER A 572 -8.03 3.97 -21.74
N ALA A 573 -8.22 4.87 -20.76
CA ALA A 573 -7.44 4.86 -19.53
C ALA A 573 -7.69 3.60 -18.70
N VAL A 574 -8.96 3.19 -18.55
CA VAL A 574 -9.32 1.94 -17.84
C VAL A 574 -8.76 0.71 -18.55
N ALA A 575 -8.77 0.67 -19.89
CA ALA A 575 -8.17 -0.41 -20.66
C ALA A 575 -6.66 -0.54 -20.40
N THR A 576 -5.94 0.59 -20.39
CA THR A 576 -4.50 0.64 -20.08
C THR A 576 -4.22 0.16 -18.65
N ALA A 577 -4.99 0.65 -17.68
CA ALA A 577 -4.87 0.23 -16.27
C ALA A 577 -5.16 -1.27 -16.10
N SER A 578 -6.14 -1.81 -16.83
CA SER A 578 -6.46 -3.24 -16.81
C SER A 578 -5.35 -4.09 -17.41
N GLN A 579 -4.71 -3.65 -18.50
CA GLN A 579 -3.54 -4.33 -19.06
C GLN A 579 -2.37 -4.37 -18.09
N GLN A 580 -2.09 -3.25 -17.40
CA GLN A 580 -1.06 -3.20 -16.37
C GLN A 580 -1.42 -4.12 -15.19
N ALA A 581 -2.68 -4.16 -14.77
CA ALA A 581 -3.15 -5.09 -13.74
C ALA A 581 -2.93 -6.55 -14.16
N THR A 582 -3.22 -6.93 -15.40
CA THR A 582 -2.95 -8.28 -15.92
C THR A 582 -1.45 -8.62 -15.83
N ALA A 583 -0.56 -7.71 -16.21
CA ALA A 583 0.89 -7.92 -16.12
C ALA A 583 1.37 -8.11 -14.67
N ASN A 584 0.82 -7.33 -13.73
CA ASN A 584 1.11 -7.48 -12.31
C ASN A 584 0.63 -8.84 -11.79
N VAL A 585 -0.58 -9.26 -12.15
CA VAL A 585 -1.16 -10.56 -11.77
C VAL A 585 -0.30 -11.71 -12.31
N GLN A 586 0.19 -11.64 -13.55
CA GLN A 586 1.12 -12.63 -14.10
C GLN A 586 2.44 -12.70 -13.32
N THR A 587 2.93 -11.57 -12.83
CA THR A 587 4.14 -11.52 -11.99
C THR A 587 3.90 -12.19 -10.65
N VAL A 588 2.73 -11.98 -10.03
CA VAL A 588 2.36 -12.68 -8.79
C VAL A 588 2.19 -14.18 -9.02
N ALA A 589 1.65 -14.59 -10.17
CA ALA A 589 1.55 -16.01 -10.53
C ALA A 589 2.93 -16.69 -10.60
N ALA A 590 3.88 -16.05 -11.28
CA ALA A 590 5.25 -16.55 -11.35
C ALA A 590 5.90 -16.65 -9.95
N ALA A 591 5.68 -15.66 -9.09
CA ALA A 591 6.17 -15.70 -7.71
C ALA A 591 5.53 -16.84 -6.89
N ALA A 592 4.24 -17.10 -7.07
CA ALA A 592 3.55 -18.21 -6.39
C ALA A 592 4.04 -19.59 -6.87
N GLU A 593 4.36 -19.73 -8.15
CA GLU A 593 5.00 -20.94 -8.70
C GLU A 593 6.41 -21.14 -8.11
N GLN A 594 7.22 -20.09 -8.04
CA GLN A 594 8.55 -20.14 -7.43
C GLN A 594 8.49 -20.49 -5.93
N LEU A 595 7.52 -19.94 -5.20
CA LEU A 595 7.28 -20.28 -3.80
C LEU A 595 6.87 -21.75 -3.65
N SER A 596 5.99 -22.26 -4.51
CA SER A 596 5.59 -23.67 -4.49
C SER A 596 6.78 -24.60 -4.73
N ALA A 597 7.68 -24.26 -5.67
CA ALA A 597 8.90 -25.01 -5.90
C ALA A 597 9.85 -24.97 -4.69
N SER A 598 9.96 -23.81 -4.04
CA SER A 598 10.80 -23.63 -2.84
C SER A 598 10.26 -24.44 -1.65
N ILE A 599 8.94 -24.44 -1.45
CA ILE A 599 8.29 -25.24 -0.41
C ILE A 599 8.51 -26.74 -0.65
N ALA A 600 8.36 -27.21 -1.90
CA ALA A 600 8.62 -28.61 -2.23
C ALA A 600 10.08 -29.03 -1.95
N GLU A 601 11.04 -28.14 -2.23
CA GLU A 601 12.45 -28.38 -1.93
C GLU A 601 12.72 -28.39 -0.42
N ILE A 602 12.14 -27.45 0.33
CA ILE A 602 12.26 -27.42 1.79
C ILE A 602 11.66 -28.69 2.41
N SER A 603 10.47 -29.12 1.98
CA SER A 603 9.87 -30.38 2.42
C SER A 603 10.76 -31.58 2.15
N ARG A 604 11.42 -31.63 0.98
CA ARG A 604 12.41 -32.68 0.66
C ARG A 604 13.61 -32.65 1.62
N GLN A 605 14.14 -31.46 1.90
CA GLN A 605 15.27 -31.29 2.82
C GLN A 605 14.90 -31.67 4.25
N LEU A 606 13.71 -31.31 4.73
CA LEU A 606 13.22 -31.68 6.05
C LEU A 606 13.09 -33.19 6.21
N ASN A 607 12.58 -33.90 5.20
CA ASN A 607 12.53 -35.36 5.22
C ASN A 607 13.93 -35.98 5.31
N ALA A 608 14.92 -35.43 4.60
CA ALA A 608 16.31 -35.89 4.69
C ALA A 608 16.93 -35.59 6.08
N SER A 609 16.65 -34.42 6.65
CA SER A 609 17.07 -34.06 8.01
C SER A 609 16.45 -34.95 9.07
N SER A 610 15.16 -35.28 8.94
CA SER A 610 14.45 -36.21 9.84
C SER A 610 15.09 -37.60 9.80
N ALA A 611 15.35 -38.14 8.60
CA ALA A 611 16.03 -39.43 8.45
C ALA A 611 17.44 -39.43 9.07
N THR A 612 18.17 -38.32 8.92
CA THR A 612 19.52 -38.17 9.52
C THR A 612 19.44 -38.11 11.05
N ALA A 613 18.49 -37.37 11.61
CA ALA A 613 18.27 -37.30 13.06
C ALA A 613 17.87 -38.67 13.63
N SER A 614 16.98 -39.40 12.97
CA SER A 614 16.63 -40.77 13.36
C SER A 614 17.85 -41.69 13.37
N GLY A 615 18.67 -41.66 12.31
CA GLY A 615 19.89 -42.47 12.26
C GLY A 615 20.93 -42.08 13.32
N ALA A 616 20.98 -40.81 13.73
CA ALA A 616 21.82 -40.36 14.83
C ALA A 616 21.30 -40.84 16.19
N ALA A 617 19.98 -40.86 16.39
CA ALA A 617 19.36 -41.38 17.61
C ALA A 617 19.66 -42.87 17.78
N ASP A 618 19.53 -43.67 16.71
CA ASP A 618 19.84 -45.10 16.73
C ASP A 618 21.30 -45.36 17.10
N LYS A 619 22.24 -44.56 16.56
CA LYS A 619 23.66 -44.64 16.90
C LYS A 619 23.93 -44.25 18.35
N ALA A 620 23.24 -43.25 18.90
CA ALA A 620 23.37 -42.87 20.30
C ALA A 620 22.90 -44.01 21.22
N VAL A 621 21.77 -44.65 20.91
CA VAL A 621 21.26 -45.83 21.64
C VAL A 621 22.25 -46.98 21.60
N GLN A 622 22.81 -47.29 20.42
CA GLN A 622 23.82 -48.33 20.27
C GLN A 622 25.08 -48.03 21.10
N THR A 623 25.55 -46.79 21.05
CA THR A 623 26.74 -46.35 21.81
C THR A 623 26.49 -46.45 23.31
N ASN A 624 25.30 -46.05 23.78
CA ASN A 624 24.92 -46.20 25.19
C ASN A 624 25.03 -47.65 25.66
N SER A 625 24.54 -48.61 24.86
CA SER A 625 24.61 -50.04 25.19
C SER A 625 26.05 -50.56 25.28
N ILE A 626 26.94 -50.12 24.40
CA ILE A 626 28.36 -50.51 24.42
C ILE A 626 29.04 -49.97 25.69
N VAL A 627 28.80 -48.71 26.02
CA VAL A 627 29.41 -48.05 27.20
C VAL A 627 28.85 -48.63 28.50
N GLU A 628 27.57 -48.97 28.56
CA GLU A 628 26.98 -49.68 29.69
C GLU A 628 27.61 -51.08 29.88
N GLY A 629 27.91 -51.79 28.78
CA GLY A 629 28.68 -53.02 28.81
C GLY A 629 30.10 -52.86 29.39
N LEU A 630 30.80 -51.77 29.05
CA LEU A 630 32.10 -51.43 29.63
C LEU A 630 32.00 -51.16 31.13
N SER A 631 30.95 -50.45 31.57
CA SER A 631 30.71 -50.19 33.00
C SER A 631 30.56 -51.48 33.80
N LEU A 632 29.77 -52.44 33.28
CA LEU A 632 29.59 -53.75 33.89
C LEU A 632 30.89 -54.58 33.91
N ALA A 633 31.71 -54.47 32.87
CA ALA A 633 33.01 -55.14 32.82
C ALA A 633 33.98 -54.56 33.87
N ALA A 634 34.04 -53.23 34.01
CA ALA A 634 34.85 -52.56 35.02
C ALA A 634 34.41 -52.92 36.45
N GLU A 635 33.10 -53.05 36.71
CA GLU A 635 32.57 -53.51 38.00
C GLU A 635 33.04 -54.94 38.33
N ARG A 636 32.98 -55.87 37.38
CA ARG A 636 33.48 -57.24 37.57
C ARG A 636 34.99 -57.28 37.83
N ILE A 637 35.76 -56.47 37.12
CA ILE A 637 37.21 -56.35 37.37
C ILE A 637 37.46 -55.85 38.79
N GLY A 638 36.72 -54.82 39.23
CA GLY A 638 36.83 -54.30 40.60
C GLY A 638 36.56 -55.37 41.67
N GLN A 639 35.55 -56.22 41.46
CA GLN A 639 35.26 -57.35 42.37
C GLN A 639 36.42 -58.36 42.41
N VAL A 640 37.02 -58.69 41.28
CA VAL A 640 38.17 -59.61 41.19
C VAL A 640 39.40 -59.01 41.88
N VAL A 641 39.68 -57.73 41.64
CA VAL A 641 40.83 -57.04 42.24
C VAL A 641 40.68 -56.95 43.76
N GLY A 642 39.47 -56.69 44.26
CA GLY A 642 39.16 -56.71 45.70
C GLY A 642 39.45 -58.08 46.33
N LEU A 643 39.00 -59.17 45.69
CA LEU A 643 39.29 -60.54 46.14
C LEU A 643 40.80 -60.85 46.16
N ILE A 644 41.56 -60.38 45.15
CA ILE A 644 43.02 -60.57 45.12
C ILE A 644 43.67 -59.79 46.28
N GLY A 645 43.18 -58.58 46.58
CA GLY A 645 43.62 -57.79 47.73
C GLY A 645 43.40 -58.53 49.05
N GLU A 646 42.21 -59.10 49.27
CA GLU A 646 41.91 -59.93 50.45
C GLU A 646 42.85 -61.14 50.57
N ILE A 647 43.11 -61.84 49.45
CA ILE A 647 44.04 -62.97 49.42
C ILE A 647 45.47 -62.52 49.76
N ALA A 648 45.92 -61.38 49.22
CA ALA A 648 47.24 -60.83 49.51
C ALA A 648 47.39 -60.47 51.00
N GLU A 649 46.37 -59.86 51.60
CA GLU A 649 46.36 -59.50 53.02
C GLU A 649 46.37 -60.75 53.92
N GLN A 650 45.58 -61.78 53.56
CA GLN A 650 45.57 -63.06 54.25
C GLN A 650 46.92 -63.80 54.13
N THR A 651 47.54 -63.74 52.94
CA THR A 651 48.86 -64.32 52.68
C THR A 651 49.95 -63.61 53.49
N ASN A 652 49.87 -62.28 53.60
CA ASN A 652 50.78 -61.48 54.43
C ASN A 652 50.65 -61.84 55.93
N LEU A 653 49.43 -62.04 56.43
CA LEU A 653 49.18 -62.52 57.80
C LEU A 653 49.72 -63.93 58.05
N LEU A 654 49.52 -64.85 57.11
CA LEU A 654 50.07 -66.22 57.18
C LEU A 654 51.60 -66.20 57.18
N ALA A 655 52.21 -65.40 56.31
CA ALA A 655 53.66 -65.23 56.21
C ALA A 655 54.24 -64.58 57.48
N LEU A 656 53.53 -63.64 58.09
CA LEU A 656 53.91 -63.05 59.38
C LEU A 656 53.90 -64.11 60.49
N ASN A 657 52.83 -64.90 60.60
CA ASN A 657 52.75 -65.99 61.59
C ASN A 657 53.87 -67.02 61.38
N ALA A 658 54.18 -67.38 60.14
CA ALA A 658 55.28 -68.25 59.80
C ALA A 658 56.65 -67.65 60.18
N THR A 659 56.84 -66.34 60.01
CA THR A 659 58.06 -65.63 60.43
C THR A 659 58.23 -65.65 61.95
N ILE A 660 57.14 -65.49 62.71
CA ILE A 660 57.15 -65.57 64.18
C ILE A 660 57.55 -66.98 64.64
N GLU A 661 56.96 -68.02 64.06
CA GLU A 661 57.25 -69.40 64.46
C GLU A 661 58.66 -69.84 64.03
N ALA A 662 59.14 -69.35 62.88
CA ALA A 662 60.52 -69.55 62.44
C ALA A 662 61.53 -68.86 63.37
N ALA A 663 61.23 -67.65 63.88
CA ALA A 663 62.04 -66.98 64.89
C ALA A 663 62.03 -67.73 66.22
N ARG A 664 60.90 -68.35 66.58
CA ARG A 664 60.74 -69.16 67.80
C ARG A 664 61.56 -70.45 67.77
N ALA A 665 61.79 -71.01 66.59
CA ALA A 665 62.62 -72.21 66.38
C ALA A 665 64.15 -71.94 66.44
N GLY A 666 64.59 -70.69 66.59
CA GLY A 666 66.01 -70.33 66.74
C GLY A 666 66.86 -70.63 65.49
N GLU A 667 68.08 -71.16 65.67
CA GLU A 667 69.02 -71.45 64.56
C GLU A 667 68.45 -72.44 63.52
N ALA A 668 67.58 -73.38 63.94
CA ALA A 668 66.97 -74.36 63.05
C ALA A 668 65.91 -73.75 62.11
N GLY A 669 65.36 -72.57 62.45
CA GLY A 669 64.31 -71.89 61.68
C GLY A 669 64.80 -70.89 60.65
N LYS A 670 66.11 -70.62 60.55
CA LYS A 670 66.66 -69.55 59.67
C LYS A 670 66.23 -69.65 58.21
N GLY A 671 66.25 -70.85 57.62
CA GLY A 671 65.83 -71.06 56.23
C GLY A 671 64.34 -70.77 56.01
N PHE A 672 63.48 -71.19 56.95
CA PHE A 672 62.05 -70.89 56.92
C PHE A 672 61.75 -69.41 57.15
N ALA A 673 62.52 -68.73 57.99
CA ALA A 673 62.36 -67.30 58.25
C ALA A 673 62.63 -66.44 56.99
N VAL A 674 63.61 -66.82 56.17
CA VAL A 674 63.91 -66.14 54.89
C VAL A 674 62.75 -66.31 53.91
N VAL A 675 62.25 -67.54 53.73
CA VAL A 675 61.10 -67.81 52.83
C VAL A 675 59.84 -67.09 53.33
N ALA A 676 59.56 -67.12 54.63
CA ALA A 676 58.41 -66.42 55.20
C ALA A 676 58.50 -64.90 55.02
N THR A 677 59.69 -64.31 55.13
CA THR A 677 59.91 -62.89 54.86
C THR A 677 59.73 -62.55 53.37
N GLU A 678 60.20 -63.41 52.47
CA GLU A 678 60.03 -63.21 51.02
C GLU A 678 58.56 -63.29 50.60
N VAL A 679 57.82 -64.29 51.11
CA VAL A 679 56.37 -64.40 50.89
C VAL A 679 55.63 -63.19 51.46
N LYS A 680 56.04 -62.70 52.64
CA LYS A 680 55.48 -61.48 53.24
C LYS A 680 55.70 -60.25 52.35
N ASN A 681 56.91 -60.08 51.81
CA ASN A 681 57.23 -58.98 50.92
C ASN A 681 56.45 -59.07 49.60
N LEU A 682 56.34 -60.27 49.01
CA LEU A 682 55.58 -60.50 47.78
C LEU A 682 54.08 -60.25 47.98
N ALA A 683 53.53 -60.66 49.13
CA ALA A 683 52.15 -60.37 49.52
C ALA A 683 51.92 -58.86 49.70
N GLY A 684 52.87 -58.13 50.30
CA GLY A 684 52.82 -56.67 50.41
C GLY A 684 52.89 -55.95 49.05
N GLN A 685 53.75 -56.42 48.14
CA GLN A 685 53.79 -55.91 46.76
C GLN A 685 52.49 -56.18 46.00
N THR A 686 51.90 -57.37 46.19
CA THR A 686 50.62 -57.74 45.57
C THR A 686 49.50 -56.85 46.09
N ALA A 687 49.42 -56.62 47.40
CA ALA A 687 48.43 -55.73 48.00
C ALA A 687 48.53 -54.29 47.47
N LYS A 688 49.76 -53.76 47.36
CA LYS A 688 50.01 -52.44 46.77
C LYS A 688 49.61 -52.36 45.29
N ALA A 689 49.95 -53.38 44.50
CA ALA A 689 49.54 -53.45 43.09
C ALA A 689 48.01 -53.53 42.95
N THR A 690 47.32 -54.27 43.83
CA THR A 690 45.86 -54.30 43.83
C THR A 690 45.22 -52.97 44.24
N GLU A 691 45.83 -52.19 45.14
CA GLU A 691 45.37 -50.83 45.46
C GLU A 691 45.49 -49.90 44.24
N GLU A 692 46.63 -49.94 43.54
CA GLU A 692 46.86 -49.14 42.33
C GLU A 692 45.88 -49.51 41.21
N ILE A 693 45.63 -50.81 40.97
CA ILE A 693 44.64 -51.27 40.00
C ILE A 693 43.21 -50.86 40.43
N SER A 694 42.89 -50.94 41.72
CA SER A 694 41.58 -50.53 42.24
C SER A 694 41.30 -49.05 41.98
N ALA A 695 42.33 -48.19 42.14
CA ALA A 695 42.22 -46.78 41.81
C ALA A 695 41.96 -46.55 40.31
N GLN A 696 42.67 -47.28 39.42
CA GLN A 696 42.43 -47.21 37.97
C GLN A 696 41.04 -47.71 37.56
N VAL A 697 40.54 -48.77 38.19
CA VAL A 697 39.19 -49.28 37.94
C VAL A 697 38.13 -48.25 38.38
N ALA A 698 38.32 -47.59 39.52
CA ALA A 698 37.42 -46.54 40.00
C ALA A 698 37.40 -45.31 39.05
N GLU A 699 38.56 -44.93 38.51
CA GLU A 699 38.67 -43.88 37.51
C GLU A 699 37.95 -44.26 36.21
N MET A 700 38.17 -45.49 35.71
CA MET A 700 37.44 -46.01 34.54
C MET A 700 35.93 -46.01 34.76
N GLN A 701 35.44 -46.46 35.92
CA GLN A 701 34.01 -46.42 36.24
C GLN A 701 33.44 -45.00 36.21
N THR A 702 34.18 -44.03 36.77
CA THR A 702 33.80 -42.62 36.79
C THR A 702 33.73 -42.02 35.37
N ALA A 703 34.75 -42.30 34.54
CA ALA A 703 34.79 -41.86 33.15
C ALA A 703 33.65 -42.48 32.32
N THR A 704 33.38 -43.78 32.54
CA THR A 704 32.30 -44.51 31.86
C THR A 704 30.92 -43.96 32.25
N SER A 705 30.71 -43.67 33.54
CA SER A 705 29.47 -43.03 34.03
C SER A 705 29.25 -41.65 33.42
N SER A 706 30.31 -40.83 33.33
CA SER A 706 30.26 -39.53 32.66
C SER A 706 29.92 -39.65 31.18
N ALA A 707 30.48 -40.65 30.49
CA ALA A 707 30.18 -40.92 29.09
C ALA A 707 28.72 -41.32 28.86
N VAL A 708 28.14 -42.19 29.72
CA VAL A 708 26.71 -42.56 29.67
C VAL A 708 25.83 -41.31 29.84
N ALA A 709 26.14 -40.44 30.80
CA ALA A 709 25.39 -39.20 31.01
C ALA A 709 25.43 -38.29 29.77
N ALA A 710 26.60 -38.11 29.16
CA ALA A 710 26.76 -37.31 27.95
C ALA A 710 25.99 -37.89 26.75
N ILE A 711 26.05 -39.21 26.55
CA ILE A 711 25.31 -39.89 25.47
C ILE A 711 23.80 -39.73 25.66
N ARG A 712 23.30 -39.81 26.90
CA ARG A 712 21.89 -39.57 27.19
C ARG A 712 21.45 -38.16 26.80
N THR A 713 22.22 -37.13 27.18
CA THR A 713 21.94 -35.74 26.78
C THR A 713 21.94 -35.57 25.27
N ILE A 714 22.86 -36.22 24.55
CA ILE A 714 22.87 -36.23 23.08
C ILE A 714 21.60 -36.87 22.53
N SER A 715 21.18 -38.02 23.06
CA SER A 715 19.96 -38.72 22.63
C SER A 715 18.70 -37.87 22.83
N GLU A 716 18.61 -37.17 23.97
CA GLU A 716 17.51 -36.23 24.26
C GLU A 716 17.50 -35.06 23.26
N ALA A 717 18.67 -34.48 22.97
CA ALA A 717 18.80 -33.38 22.00
C ALA A 717 18.42 -33.81 20.57
N VAL A 718 18.85 -35.01 20.13
CA VAL A 718 18.50 -35.54 18.81
C VAL A 718 16.99 -35.80 18.68
N THR A 719 16.37 -36.30 19.76
CA THR A 719 14.91 -36.51 19.79
C THR A 719 14.15 -35.18 19.67
N ALA A 720 14.60 -34.14 20.37
CA ALA A 720 14.02 -32.80 20.26
C ALA A 720 14.17 -32.21 18.84
N ILE A 721 15.32 -32.43 18.19
CA ILE A 721 15.54 -32.04 16.79
C ILE A 721 14.54 -32.76 15.88
N SER A 722 14.36 -34.07 16.03
CA SER A 722 13.41 -34.84 15.24
C SER A 722 11.97 -34.34 15.38
N GLY A 723 11.56 -33.96 16.60
CA GLY A 723 10.25 -33.33 16.85
C GLY A 723 10.10 -32.01 16.09
N THR A 724 11.10 -31.13 16.22
CA THR A 724 11.10 -29.82 15.55
C THR A 724 11.02 -29.93 14.02
N VAL A 725 11.75 -30.89 13.43
CA VAL A 725 11.70 -31.13 11.96
C VAL A 725 10.30 -31.57 11.52
N THR A 726 9.61 -32.36 12.34
CA THR A 726 8.24 -32.81 12.06
C THR A 726 7.25 -31.64 12.11
N ASP A 727 7.38 -30.76 13.10
CA ASP A 727 6.53 -29.57 13.22
C ASP A 727 6.73 -28.63 12.02
N ILE A 728 7.98 -28.38 11.61
CA ILE A 728 8.27 -27.57 10.42
C ILE A 728 7.69 -28.22 9.16
N ALA A 729 7.77 -29.55 9.02
CA ALA A 729 7.20 -30.25 7.87
C ALA A 729 5.68 -30.03 7.75
N HIS A 730 4.96 -30.05 8.88
CA HIS A 730 3.53 -29.75 8.92
C HIS A 730 3.24 -28.29 8.52
N GLU A 731 4.03 -27.33 9.02
CA GLU A 731 3.91 -25.92 8.62
C GLU A 731 4.17 -25.72 7.12
N MET A 732 5.13 -26.44 6.53
CA MET A 732 5.41 -26.40 5.10
C MET A 732 4.24 -26.95 4.26
N GLU A 733 3.56 -28.00 4.73
CA GLU A 733 2.34 -28.49 4.06
C GLU A 733 1.23 -27.43 4.04
N GLN A 734 1.00 -26.75 5.18
CA GLN A 734 0.03 -25.67 5.27
C GLN A 734 0.40 -24.51 4.34
N GLN A 735 1.65 -24.08 4.36
CA GLN A 735 2.16 -23.02 3.50
C GLN A 735 2.05 -23.40 2.01
N GLY A 736 2.29 -24.67 1.67
CA GLY A 736 2.09 -25.20 0.33
C GLY A 736 0.64 -25.13 -0.13
N SER A 737 -0.31 -25.42 0.77
CA SER A 737 -1.75 -25.27 0.50
C SER A 737 -2.13 -23.81 0.26
N ALA A 738 -1.71 -22.91 1.14
CA ALA A 738 -1.97 -21.48 1.01
C ALA A 738 -1.40 -20.90 -0.29
N THR A 739 -0.20 -21.34 -0.68
CA THR A 739 0.44 -20.89 -1.94
C THR A 739 -0.34 -21.36 -3.18
N ARG A 740 -0.88 -22.58 -3.17
CA ARG A 740 -1.77 -23.06 -4.25
C ARG A 740 -3.06 -22.26 -4.33
N GLU A 741 -3.65 -21.91 -3.19
CA GLU A 741 -4.84 -21.08 -3.14
C GLU A 741 -4.58 -19.66 -3.68
N ILE A 742 -3.43 -19.07 -3.33
CA ILE A 742 -2.98 -17.79 -3.90
C ILE A 742 -2.87 -17.90 -5.42
N ALA A 743 -2.20 -18.93 -5.95
CA ALA A 743 -2.08 -19.12 -7.40
C ALA A 743 -3.44 -19.22 -8.09
N GLN A 744 -4.40 -19.91 -7.46
CA GLN A 744 -5.77 -20.05 -7.98
C GLN A 744 -6.54 -18.72 -7.97
N ASN A 745 -6.44 -17.94 -6.90
CA ASN A 745 -7.04 -16.61 -6.79
C ASN A 745 -6.45 -15.62 -7.79
N VAL A 746 -5.14 -15.70 -8.04
CA VAL A 746 -4.43 -14.89 -9.03
C VAL A 746 -4.92 -15.21 -10.44
N GLN A 747 -5.14 -16.48 -10.77
CA GLN A 747 -5.71 -16.88 -12.05
C GLN A 747 -7.14 -16.33 -12.25
N GLN A 748 -7.99 -16.38 -11.22
CA GLN A 748 -9.32 -15.77 -11.26
C GLN A 748 -9.25 -14.24 -11.43
N ALA A 749 -8.31 -13.58 -10.75
CA ALA A 749 -8.09 -12.15 -10.92
C ALA A 749 -7.66 -11.82 -12.36
N ALA A 750 -6.81 -12.64 -12.98
CA ALA A 750 -6.41 -12.47 -14.38
C ALA A 750 -7.62 -12.53 -15.32
N GLU A 751 -8.47 -13.54 -15.14
CA GLU A 751 -9.71 -13.70 -15.91
C GLU A 751 -10.65 -12.51 -15.72
N GLY A 752 -10.79 -12.01 -14.49
CA GLY A 752 -11.55 -10.81 -14.17
C GLY A 752 -11.03 -9.57 -14.88
N THR A 753 -9.71 -9.33 -14.90
CA THR A 753 -9.11 -8.20 -15.63
C THR A 753 -9.33 -8.28 -17.13
N GLN A 754 -9.26 -9.48 -17.72
CA GLN A 754 -9.58 -9.68 -19.14
C GLN A 754 -11.07 -9.43 -19.45
N GLN A 755 -11.97 -9.79 -18.54
CA GLN A 755 -13.38 -9.49 -18.68
C GLN A 755 -13.65 -7.99 -18.63
N VAL A 756 -13.01 -7.26 -17.71
CA VAL A 756 -13.08 -5.78 -17.67
C VAL A 756 -12.61 -5.18 -18.99
N MET A 757 -11.48 -5.65 -19.55
CA MET A 757 -11.01 -5.18 -20.85
C MET A 757 -12.05 -5.38 -21.97
N ARG A 758 -12.73 -6.53 -22.03
CA ARG A 758 -13.80 -6.78 -23.01
C ARG A 758 -14.97 -5.81 -22.81
N ASN A 759 -15.45 -5.67 -21.58
CA ASN A 759 -16.56 -4.76 -21.26
C ASN A 759 -16.23 -3.30 -21.62
N ILE A 760 -15.00 -2.87 -21.37
CA ILE A 760 -14.56 -1.50 -21.68
C ILE A 760 -14.43 -1.26 -23.19
N ALA A 761 -14.07 -2.28 -23.97
CA ALA A 761 -14.12 -2.19 -25.44
C ALA A 761 -15.57 -2.00 -25.95
N GLU A 762 -16.54 -2.67 -25.33
CA GLU A 762 -17.97 -2.49 -25.64
C GLU A 762 -18.46 -1.09 -25.25
N VAL A 763 -18.08 -0.59 -24.07
CA VAL A 763 -18.40 0.79 -23.63
C VAL A 763 -17.80 1.83 -24.59
N THR A 764 -16.56 1.64 -25.03
CA THR A 764 -15.90 2.51 -26.01
C THR A 764 -16.68 2.53 -27.34
N THR A 765 -17.14 1.37 -27.79
CA THR A 765 -17.96 1.24 -28.99
C THR A 765 -19.31 1.94 -28.84
N ALA A 766 -19.96 1.79 -27.68
CA ALA A 766 -21.23 2.45 -27.38
C ALA A 766 -21.07 3.97 -27.33
N ALA A 767 -20.04 4.48 -26.66
CA ALA A 767 -19.73 5.91 -26.60
C ALA A 767 -19.48 6.49 -28.00
N THR A 768 -18.72 5.78 -28.85
CA THR A 768 -18.50 6.19 -30.25
C THR A 768 -19.81 6.29 -31.03
N LYS A 769 -20.73 5.33 -30.86
CA LYS A 769 -22.06 5.37 -31.47
C LYS A 769 -22.90 6.54 -30.96
N THR A 770 -22.87 6.81 -29.65
CA THR A 770 -23.56 7.96 -29.04
C THR A 770 -23.05 9.28 -29.60
N GLY A 771 -21.73 9.45 -29.72
CA GLY A 771 -21.14 10.64 -30.34
C GLY A 771 -21.60 10.84 -31.79
N GLY A 772 -21.61 9.77 -32.59
CA GLY A 772 -22.13 9.83 -33.96
C GLY A 772 -23.63 10.16 -34.05
N ALA A 773 -24.45 9.63 -33.12
CA ALA A 773 -25.86 9.98 -33.03
C ALA A 773 -26.07 11.45 -32.61
N ALA A 774 -25.24 11.95 -31.69
CA ALA A 774 -25.24 13.34 -31.27
C ALA A 774 -24.91 14.27 -32.44
N ASP A 775 -23.87 13.97 -33.22
CA ASP A 775 -23.52 14.74 -34.42
C ASP A 775 -24.67 14.76 -35.45
N ALA A 776 -25.39 13.65 -35.61
CA ALA A 776 -26.56 13.58 -36.48
C ALA A 776 -27.70 14.49 -35.97
N VAL A 777 -27.98 14.50 -34.66
CA VAL A 777 -28.98 15.39 -34.05
C VAL A 777 -28.57 16.86 -34.17
N LEU A 778 -27.28 17.17 -33.96
CA LEU A 778 -26.74 18.52 -34.11
C LEU A 778 -26.95 19.05 -35.54
N ASN A 779 -26.69 18.21 -36.55
CA ASN A 779 -26.92 18.55 -37.95
C ASN A 779 -28.42 18.70 -38.29
N ALA A 780 -29.28 17.85 -37.73
CA ALA A 780 -30.72 17.95 -37.89
C ALA A 780 -31.28 19.25 -37.26
N SER A 781 -30.80 19.60 -36.06
CA SER A 781 -31.12 20.86 -35.37
C SER A 781 -30.73 22.08 -36.22
N ARG A 782 -29.49 22.12 -36.74
CA ARG A 782 -29.03 23.20 -37.64
C ARG A 782 -29.92 23.32 -38.89
N THR A 783 -30.35 22.20 -39.45
CA THR A 783 -31.25 22.16 -40.60
C THR A 783 -32.64 22.70 -40.24
N LEU A 784 -33.17 22.34 -39.07
CA LEU A 784 -34.45 22.84 -38.58
C LEU A 784 -34.42 24.35 -38.34
N THR A 785 -33.34 24.88 -37.76
CA THR A 785 -33.14 26.33 -37.60
C THR A 785 -33.16 27.04 -38.96
N ALA A 786 -32.42 26.53 -39.95
CA ALA A 786 -32.42 27.12 -41.30
C ALA A 786 -33.79 27.04 -41.99
N GLN A 787 -34.54 25.95 -41.80
CA GLN A 787 -35.91 25.81 -42.32
C GLN A 787 -36.88 26.78 -41.63
N ALA A 788 -36.75 26.98 -40.31
CA ALA A 788 -37.55 27.92 -39.54
C ALA A 788 -37.30 29.38 -40.00
N ASP A 789 -36.03 29.75 -40.21
CA ASP A 789 -35.66 31.08 -40.75
C ASP A 789 -36.21 31.30 -42.17
N ARG A 790 -36.15 30.27 -43.03
CA ARG A 790 -36.73 30.34 -44.37
C ARG A 790 -38.24 30.51 -44.32
N LEU A 791 -38.95 29.75 -43.48
CA LEU A 791 -40.39 29.86 -43.31
C LEU A 791 -40.78 31.27 -42.83
N ARG A 792 -40.00 31.84 -41.90
CA ARG A 792 -40.19 33.22 -41.45
C ARG A 792 -40.14 34.22 -42.60
N GLY A 793 -39.14 34.09 -43.47
CA GLY A 793 -38.96 34.97 -44.64
C GLY A 793 -40.09 34.83 -45.67
N GLU A 794 -40.53 33.60 -45.98
CA GLU A 794 -41.64 33.36 -46.92
C GLU A 794 -42.97 33.91 -46.39
N VAL A 795 -43.24 33.74 -45.09
CA VAL A 795 -44.45 34.26 -44.43
C VAL A 795 -44.44 35.79 -44.43
N GLN A 796 -43.31 36.41 -44.11
CA GLN A 796 -43.17 37.86 -44.14
C GLN A 796 -43.38 38.42 -45.56
N GLY A 797 -42.77 37.79 -46.56
CA GLY A 797 -42.96 38.18 -47.97
C GLY A 797 -44.39 37.96 -48.49
N PHE A 798 -45.10 36.92 -48.01
CA PHE A 798 -46.51 36.72 -48.31
C PHE A 798 -47.38 37.82 -47.68
N LEU A 799 -47.15 38.16 -46.41
CA LEU A 799 -47.90 39.20 -45.70
C LEU A 799 -47.70 40.58 -46.33
N ASP A 800 -46.48 40.91 -46.77
CA ASP A 800 -46.20 42.16 -47.47
C ASP A 800 -46.99 42.27 -48.79
N LYS A 801 -47.12 41.17 -49.53
CA LYS A 801 -47.96 41.11 -50.75
C LYS A 801 -49.45 41.24 -50.44
N VAL A 802 -49.94 40.62 -49.36
CA VAL A 802 -51.35 40.71 -48.93
C VAL A 802 -51.70 42.12 -48.46
N ARG A 803 -50.76 42.82 -47.81
CA ARG A 803 -50.95 44.21 -47.34
C ARG A 803 -50.92 45.25 -48.47
N THR A 804 -50.30 44.91 -49.60
CA THR A 804 -50.14 45.82 -50.74
C THR A 804 -51.15 45.58 -51.88
N ALA A 805 -51.87 44.45 -51.86
CA ALA A 805 -53.00 44.14 -52.73
C ALA A 805 -54.31 44.74 -52.20
#